data_AF-A0A6N7PXY5-F1
#
_entry.id   AF-A0A6N7PXY5-F1
#
_cell.length_a   1.000
_cell.length_b   1.000
_cell.length_c   1.000
_cell.angle_alpha   90.00
_cell.angle_beta   90.00
_cell.angle_gamma   90.00
#
_symmetry.space_group_name_H-M   'P 1'
#
loop_
_entity.id
_entity.type
_entity.pdbx_description
1 polymer ?
#
loop_
_entity_poly.entity_id
_entity_poly.type
_entity_poly.pdbx_seq_one_letter_code
_entity_poly.pdbx_strand_id
1 'polypeptide(L)'
;MNGPHDDDPARGGFRAFPEGLALPAPLPEPAPSGIVSLDAPPSARDIRDATLLKEGDLFLLTDAEGNVPRKNREGYGLYLGDTRFLSSYELAIQGLRPTILLSSDHAHFLGAQVLTNPNLVTPEGQVVHEQTIQIRRYRLVRPAEVSESLTFQNYNRFPVTLDVALHFEADFSDMFEVRGIVKGARKGDARAPEHGASVLRFRYDGADGLARRTEVRFDPSPDRLEACTASYRIELRPGGSICITIGVSVDASPLATTTNGPPPQRRTLTGYKQWLAGQVGVETSNSLFNAIFAKARSDLRVLLSGEPDAPFIAAGIPWYACLFGRDTIITALLYLWLSAEPARQALRLLNHHQGKRDDPTRDEEPGKVMHEYRRGELARLGVVPFSPYYGTVDATPLWIILLAEYYRTTGDLELVRELRPNLDAALLWMDRYGDRDGDGFLEYACRSDAGLVNQGWKDSTDAITHPDGTLAEAPIALVEVQAYAYASRRAAARVYRALGDAARAEAEELRAARLRDAIDAAFWMPSENAYAIALDGHKRQVATVASNAGHALWAGAVPHAHGELMARRLMEEDLFSGFGIRTLSTRAARYNPTGYHLGTVWPHDNALIALGFKRYRQEPLALELITALFEAAQHFPGYRMPELFCGFARSAFGVPVRYPVACSPQAWAAASWATLLASLLGLSPNAPGSELRIVRPTLPRWLHWVEVKRLSVGRGEVDLRYQRVEEHTAVDVAAMRGDVKVTFVDTWEEDGTYPSNPSNP
;
A
#
# COMPACT_ATOMS: atom_id res chain seq x y z
N MET A 1 -31.13 -38.36 -60.05
CA MET A 1 -32.19 -37.67 -60.82
C MET A 1 -32.54 -36.41 -60.06
N ASN A 2 -32.24 -35.26 -60.68
CA ASN A 2 -32.77 -33.90 -60.51
C ASN A 2 -33.01 -33.32 -59.08
N GLY A 3 -32.29 -32.25 -58.74
CA GLY A 3 -32.69 -31.26 -57.70
C GLY A 3 -33.87 -30.38 -58.16
N PRO A 4 -34.11 -29.16 -57.62
CA PRO A 4 -33.29 -28.37 -56.68
C PRO A 4 -34.07 -27.46 -55.66
N HIS A 5 -33.31 -26.62 -54.93
CA HIS A 5 -33.54 -25.25 -54.38
C HIS A 5 -34.64 -24.88 -53.34
N ASP A 6 -34.15 -24.22 -52.27
CA ASP A 6 -34.59 -23.05 -51.47
C ASP A 6 -36.09 -22.76 -51.19
N ASP A 7 -36.43 -22.63 -49.90
CA ASP A 7 -36.89 -21.37 -49.25
C ASP A 7 -37.46 -21.63 -47.82
N ASP A 8 -36.94 -20.87 -46.84
CA ASP A 8 -37.54 -20.54 -45.52
C ASP A 8 -38.78 -19.60 -45.76
N PRO A 9 -39.75 -19.29 -44.85
CA PRO A 9 -39.86 -19.54 -43.40
C PRO A 9 -41.29 -19.85 -42.85
N ALA A 10 -41.38 -19.93 -41.51
CA ALA A 10 -42.54 -19.64 -40.65
C ALA A 10 -43.56 -20.76 -40.30
N ARG A 11 -43.70 -21.05 -38.99
CA ARG A 11 -44.94 -20.84 -38.19
C ARG A 11 -44.83 -21.35 -36.75
N GLY A 12 -45.23 -20.50 -35.81
CA GLY A 12 -45.53 -20.81 -34.40
C GLY A 12 -44.83 -19.81 -33.47
N GLY A 13 -45.41 -18.71 -32.98
CA GLY A 13 -46.81 -18.47 -32.60
C GLY A 13 -46.92 -18.42 -31.06
N PHE A 14 -46.23 -17.49 -30.41
CA PHE A 14 -46.35 -17.24 -28.96
C PHE A 14 -47.44 -16.19 -28.66
N ARG A 15 -48.22 -16.47 -27.62
CA ARG A 15 -49.33 -15.64 -27.10
C ARG A 15 -48.87 -14.26 -26.64
N ALA A 16 -49.72 -13.27 -26.93
CA ALA A 16 -49.59 -11.87 -26.55
C ALA A 16 -49.58 -11.66 -25.03
N PHE A 17 -48.73 -10.73 -24.58
CA PHE A 17 -48.75 -10.11 -23.26
C PHE A 17 -49.62 -8.84 -23.28
N PRO A 18 -50.21 -8.42 -22.13
CA PRO A 18 -51.10 -7.27 -22.09
C PRO A 18 -50.34 -5.95 -22.25
N GLU A 19 -50.90 -5.07 -23.08
CA GLU A 19 -50.48 -3.68 -23.25
C GLU A 19 -50.75 -2.87 -21.98
N GLY A 20 -49.74 -2.17 -21.46
CA GLY A 20 -49.90 -1.24 -20.35
C GLY A 20 -48.71 -1.08 -19.42
N LEU A 21 -47.52 -0.82 -19.96
CA LEU A 21 -46.39 -0.29 -19.18
C LEU A 21 -45.66 0.73 -20.05
N ALA A 22 -45.75 2.01 -19.67
CA ALA A 22 -44.97 3.06 -20.29
C ALA A 22 -43.48 2.70 -20.17
N LEU A 23 -42.76 2.75 -21.29
CA LEU A 23 -41.30 2.65 -21.29
C LEU A 23 -40.76 3.77 -20.39
N PRO A 24 -39.81 3.48 -19.47
CA PRO A 24 -39.16 4.52 -18.71
C PRO A 24 -38.48 5.49 -19.69
N ALA A 25 -38.59 6.79 -19.40
CA ALA A 25 -37.92 7.82 -20.19
C ALA A 25 -36.43 7.44 -20.36
N PRO A 26 -35.84 7.65 -21.56
CA PRO A 26 -34.42 7.39 -21.74
C PRO A 26 -33.65 8.17 -20.68
N LEU A 27 -32.74 7.47 -20.00
CA LEU A 27 -31.82 8.09 -19.04
C LEU A 27 -31.15 9.29 -19.73
N PRO A 28 -31.08 10.45 -19.07
CA PRO A 28 -30.38 11.60 -19.63
C PRO A 28 -28.95 11.18 -19.96
N GLU A 29 -28.48 11.55 -21.15
CA GLU A 29 -27.07 11.35 -21.51
C GLU A 29 -26.19 12.03 -20.44
N PRO A 30 -25.14 11.35 -19.95
CA PRO A 30 -24.28 11.94 -18.94
C PRO A 30 -23.56 13.16 -19.52
N ALA A 31 -23.53 14.25 -18.77
CA ALA A 31 -22.71 15.41 -19.09
C ALA A 31 -21.25 14.98 -19.34
N PRO A 32 -20.58 15.49 -20.39
CA PRO A 32 -19.22 15.09 -20.73
C PRO A 32 -18.20 15.78 -19.79
N SER A 33 -18.10 15.27 -18.56
CA SER A 33 -16.93 15.31 -17.66
C SER A 33 -17.35 14.67 -16.33
N GLY A 34 -17.27 13.33 -16.22
CA GLY A 34 -17.82 12.61 -15.07
C GLY A 34 -16.79 11.72 -14.39
N ILE A 35 -16.54 11.95 -13.11
CA ILE A 35 -15.95 10.96 -12.21
C ILE A 35 -16.93 9.76 -12.16
N VAL A 36 -16.45 8.57 -12.49
CA VAL A 36 -17.27 7.35 -12.58
C VAL A 36 -17.50 6.75 -11.20
N SER A 37 -16.42 6.56 -10.42
CA SER A 37 -16.44 6.11 -9.02
C SER A 37 -15.00 6.13 -8.49
N LEU A 38 -14.70 6.92 -7.46
CA LEU A 38 -13.36 6.98 -6.83
C LEU A 38 -13.04 5.70 -6.03
N ASP A 39 -14.10 5.04 -5.58
CA ASP A 39 -14.06 3.98 -4.55
C ASP A 39 -14.15 2.58 -5.15
N ALA A 40 -14.12 2.47 -6.48
CA ALA A 40 -14.12 1.19 -7.17
C ALA A 40 -12.69 0.63 -7.23
N PRO A 41 -12.48 -0.69 -7.06
CA PRO A 41 -11.20 -1.30 -7.36
C PRO A 41 -10.78 -0.91 -8.78
N PRO A 42 -9.47 -0.70 -9.04
CA PRO A 42 -8.98 -0.33 -10.36
C PRO A 42 -9.62 -1.19 -11.44
N SER A 43 -10.06 -0.59 -12.55
CA SER A 43 -10.59 -1.35 -13.70
C SER A 43 -9.54 -2.23 -14.39
N ALA A 44 -8.30 -2.18 -13.91
CA ALA A 44 -7.25 -3.12 -14.23
C ALA A 44 -7.72 -4.56 -13.98
N ARG A 45 -7.48 -5.44 -14.96
CA ARG A 45 -8.06 -6.79 -14.93
C ARG A 45 -7.33 -7.74 -14.00
N ASP A 46 -6.00 -7.80 -14.11
CA ASP A 46 -5.15 -8.69 -13.32
C ASP A 46 -3.69 -8.26 -13.43
N ILE A 47 -3.01 -8.06 -12.30
CA ILE A 47 -1.58 -7.70 -12.24
C ILE A 47 -0.79 -8.64 -11.32
N ARG A 48 -1.33 -9.83 -11.01
CA ARG A 48 -0.71 -10.75 -10.03
C ARG A 48 0.67 -11.26 -10.43
N ASP A 49 0.96 -11.28 -11.73
CA ASP A 49 2.24 -11.75 -12.29
C ASP A 49 3.05 -10.58 -12.91
N ALA A 50 2.69 -9.34 -12.56
CA ALA A 50 3.38 -8.15 -13.01
C ALA A 50 4.81 -8.08 -12.43
N THR A 51 5.74 -7.60 -13.24
CA THR A 51 7.09 -7.23 -12.77
C THR A 51 7.15 -5.73 -12.53
N LEU A 52 7.70 -5.34 -11.38
CA LEU A 52 7.85 -3.94 -10.99
C LEU A 52 9.32 -3.59 -10.83
N LEU A 53 9.72 -2.47 -11.45
CA LEU A 53 10.99 -1.81 -11.17
C LEU A 53 10.77 -0.35 -10.76
N LYS A 54 11.46 0.16 -9.73
CA LYS A 54 11.34 1.55 -9.27
C LYS A 54 12.63 2.10 -8.68
N GLU A 55 12.88 3.39 -8.94
CA GLU A 55 13.82 4.21 -8.17
C GLU A 55 13.34 5.66 -8.10
N GLY A 56 13.31 6.24 -6.90
CA GLY A 56 12.67 7.54 -6.67
C GLY A 56 11.19 7.48 -7.06
N ASP A 57 10.70 8.47 -7.80
CA ASP A 57 9.29 8.52 -8.24
C ASP A 57 9.03 7.80 -9.58
N LEU A 58 10.07 7.35 -10.28
CA LEU A 58 9.94 6.64 -11.56
C LEU A 58 9.76 5.15 -11.31
N PHE A 59 8.70 4.56 -11.88
CA PHE A 59 8.51 3.11 -11.86
C PHE A 59 8.05 2.55 -13.20
N LEU A 60 8.49 1.33 -13.51
CA LEU A 60 8.13 0.56 -14.69
C LEU A 60 7.37 -0.68 -14.24
N LEU A 61 6.13 -0.84 -14.73
CA LEU A 61 5.29 -2.01 -14.53
C LEU A 61 5.14 -2.75 -15.86
N THR A 62 5.50 -4.04 -15.88
CA THR A 62 5.47 -4.88 -17.09
C THR A 62 4.79 -6.22 -16.83
N ASP A 63 4.47 -6.95 -17.89
CA ASP A 63 4.17 -8.39 -17.79
C ASP A 63 5.43 -9.19 -17.35
N ALA A 64 5.27 -10.51 -17.22
CA ALA A 64 6.34 -11.42 -16.80
C ALA A 64 7.50 -11.49 -17.82
N GLU A 65 7.22 -11.30 -19.10
CA GLU A 65 8.23 -11.22 -20.18
C GLU A 65 9.00 -9.89 -20.18
N GLY A 66 8.56 -8.91 -19.39
CA GLY A 66 9.11 -7.57 -19.38
C GLY A 66 8.50 -6.67 -20.45
N ASN A 67 7.41 -7.00 -21.11
CA ASN A 67 6.77 -6.08 -22.06
C ASN A 67 5.75 -5.17 -21.35
N VAL A 68 5.52 -4.01 -21.95
CA VAL A 68 4.32 -3.22 -21.73
C VAL A 68 3.44 -3.46 -22.96
N PRO A 69 2.42 -4.33 -22.89
CA PRO A 69 1.65 -4.72 -24.06
C PRO A 69 0.85 -3.56 -24.67
N ARG A 70 0.70 -3.56 -25.98
CA ARG A 70 -0.20 -2.62 -26.67
C ARG A 70 -1.63 -2.81 -26.20
N LYS A 71 -2.35 -1.69 -26.04
CA LYS A 71 -3.76 -1.67 -25.59
C LYS A 71 -3.98 -2.49 -24.30
N ASN A 72 -2.94 -2.59 -23.45
CA ASN A 72 -3.04 -3.30 -22.17
C ASN A 72 -4.12 -2.64 -21.30
N ARG A 73 -4.94 -3.48 -20.69
CA ARG A 73 -6.02 -3.06 -19.78
C ARG A 73 -5.62 -3.24 -18.33
N GLU A 74 -4.43 -3.76 -18.07
CA GLU A 74 -3.88 -4.09 -16.78
C GLU A 74 -3.18 -2.89 -16.13
N GLY A 75 -2.90 -1.83 -16.90
CA GLY A 75 -2.19 -0.65 -16.41
C GLY A 75 -0.67 -0.81 -16.43
N TYR A 76 -0.12 -1.67 -17.27
CA TYR A 76 1.32 -1.71 -17.54
C TYR A 76 1.79 -0.38 -18.14
N GLY A 77 3.02 0.01 -17.83
CA GLY A 77 3.61 1.26 -18.32
C GLY A 77 4.80 1.77 -17.52
N LEU A 78 5.41 2.83 -18.04
CA LEU A 78 6.40 3.64 -17.33
C LEU A 78 5.71 4.86 -16.74
N TYR A 79 5.85 5.07 -15.44
CA TYR A 79 5.10 6.08 -14.69
C TYR A 79 6.01 7.03 -13.92
N LEU A 80 5.66 8.31 -13.93
CA LEU A 80 6.25 9.35 -13.08
C LEU A 80 5.15 10.32 -12.64
N GLY A 81 5.01 10.54 -11.34
CA GLY A 81 4.10 11.55 -10.78
C GLY A 81 2.63 11.40 -11.24
N ASP A 82 2.06 10.21 -11.08
CA ASP A 82 0.71 9.84 -11.52
C ASP A 82 0.47 9.90 -13.06
N THR A 83 1.51 10.07 -13.90
CA THR A 83 1.36 10.06 -15.37
C THR A 83 2.06 8.85 -16.00
N ARG A 84 1.41 8.18 -16.97
CA ARG A 84 1.98 7.10 -17.78
C ARG A 84 2.76 7.62 -19.00
N PHE A 85 4.08 7.68 -18.90
CA PHE A 85 4.99 8.16 -19.95
C PHE A 85 5.23 7.17 -21.10
N LEU A 86 5.05 5.87 -20.86
CA LEU A 86 4.97 4.84 -21.91
C LEU A 86 3.80 3.92 -21.63
N SER A 87 2.91 3.79 -22.62
CA SER A 87 1.74 2.90 -22.63
C SER A 87 1.99 1.60 -23.39
N SER A 88 3.05 1.54 -24.20
CA SER A 88 3.54 0.33 -24.85
C SER A 88 5.06 0.31 -24.92
N TYR A 89 5.63 -0.87 -24.74
CA TYR A 89 7.03 -1.21 -24.95
C TYR A 89 7.14 -2.73 -25.16
N GLU A 90 7.09 -3.17 -26.42
CA GLU A 90 7.03 -4.59 -26.80
C GLU A 90 8.26 -5.02 -27.60
N LEU A 91 8.77 -6.22 -27.30
CA LEU A 91 9.77 -6.92 -28.12
C LEU A 91 9.09 -8.01 -28.97
N ALA A 92 9.41 -8.04 -30.26
CA ALA A 92 9.06 -9.11 -31.17
C ALA A 92 10.28 -9.57 -31.99
N ILE A 93 10.32 -10.86 -32.32
CA ILE A 93 11.32 -11.49 -33.18
C ILE A 93 10.57 -12.22 -34.29
N GLN A 94 10.83 -11.87 -35.55
CA GLN A 94 10.03 -12.33 -36.70
C GLN A 94 8.53 -12.09 -36.51
N GLY A 95 8.16 -10.97 -35.90
CA GLY A 95 6.77 -10.63 -35.58
C GLY A 95 6.14 -11.47 -34.45
N LEU A 96 6.87 -12.41 -33.85
CA LEU A 96 6.40 -13.26 -32.76
C LEU A 96 6.97 -12.81 -31.41
N ARG A 97 6.22 -13.04 -30.33
CA ARG A 97 6.71 -12.78 -28.97
C ARG A 97 7.66 -13.90 -28.53
N PRO A 98 8.81 -13.56 -27.89
CA PRO A 98 9.64 -14.56 -27.24
C PRO A 98 8.91 -15.28 -26.09
N THR A 99 9.40 -16.47 -25.74
CA THR A 99 8.91 -17.27 -24.61
C THR A 99 9.77 -17.02 -23.36
N ILE A 100 9.15 -16.75 -22.22
CA ILE A 100 9.83 -16.53 -20.92
C ILE A 100 10.39 -17.83 -20.35
N LEU A 101 11.63 -17.78 -19.83
CA LEU A 101 12.27 -18.85 -19.06
C LEU A 101 12.54 -18.42 -17.61
N LEU A 102 12.87 -17.14 -17.40
CA LEU A 102 13.12 -16.55 -16.08
C LEU A 102 12.64 -15.11 -16.09
N SER A 103 11.89 -14.71 -15.07
CA SER A 103 11.63 -13.31 -14.73
C SER A 103 12.06 -13.02 -13.30
N SER A 104 12.81 -11.94 -13.09
CA SER A 104 13.39 -11.59 -11.80
C SER A 104 13.50 -10.08 -11.63
N ASP A 105 13.09 -9.57 -10.46
CA ASP A 105 13.27 -8.19 -10.02
C ASP A 105 14.42 -8.06 -9.00
N HIS A 106 15.56 -8.74 -9.28
CA HIS A 106 16.73 -8.96 -8.40
C HIS A 106 17.05 -7.91 -7.33
N ALA A 107 16.91 -6.61 -7.63
CA ALA A 107 17.13 -5.54 -6.65
C ALA A 107 16.05 -4.45 -6.68
N HIS A 108 14.87 -4.73 -7.24
CA HIS A 108 13.73 -3.82 -7.42
C HIS A 108 13.96 -2.58 -8.30
N PHE A 109 15.18 -2.09 -8.45
CA PHE A 109 15.56 -1.12 -9.47
C PHE A 109 16.29 -1.79 -10.64
N LEU A 110 16.68 -3.06 -10.48
CA LEU A 110 17.32 -3.91 -11.49
C LEU A 110 16.45 -5.13 -11.76
N GLY A 111 16.02 -5.29 -13.01
CA GLY A 111 15.29 -6.45 -13.49
C GLY A 111 16.10 -7.27 -14.50
N ALA A 112 15.85 -8.57 -14.53
CA ALA A 112 16.42 -9.48 -15.51
C ALA A 112 15.34 -10.46 -16.02
N GLN A 113 15.26 -10.60 -17.34
CA GLN A 113 14.49 -11.67 -17.99
C GLN A 113 15.40 -12.49 -18.89
N VAL A 114 15.21 -13.81 -18.86
CA VAL A 114 15.78 -14.74 -19.84
C VAL A 114 14.62 -15.29 -20.66
N LEU A 115 14.66 -15.04 -21.96
CA LEU A 115 13.66 -15.46 -22.94
C LEU A 115 14.31 -16.38 -23.99
N THR A 116 13.47 -17.04 -24.78
CA THR A 116 13.92 -17.79 -25.95
C THR A 116 12.96 -17.65 -27.13
N ASN A 117 13.42 -18.00 -28.33
CA ASN A 117 12.59 -17.92 -29.52
C ASN A 117 11.54 -19.05 -29.57
N PRO A 118 10.33 -18.79 -30.08
CA PRO A 118 9.44 -19.84 -30.58
C PRO A 118 9.99 -20.43 -31.89
N ASN A 119 9.26 -21.34 -32.53
CA ASN A 119 9.61 -21.77 -33.89
C ASN A 119 9.54 -20.57 -34.86
N LEU A 120 10.64 -20.28 -35.54
CA LEU A 120 10.77 -19.15 -36.46
C LEU A 120 11.06 -19.62 -37.88
N VAL A 121 10.69 -18.78 -38.84
CA VAL A 121 11.20 -18.81 -40.21
C VAL A 121 11.94 -17.50 -40.44
N THR A 122 13.21 -17.56 -40.84
CA THR A 122 14.01 -16.34 -41.12
C THR A 122 13.52 -15.66 -42.39
N PRO A 123 13.94 -14.41 -42.67
CA PRO A 123 13.53 -13.70 -43.89
C PRO A 123 14.00 -14.43 -45.16
N GLU A 124 15.05 -15.25 -45.05
CA GLU A 124 15.60 -16.08 -46.13
C GLU A 124 14.92 -17.47 -46.23
N GLY A 125 13.91 -17.74 -45.40
CA GLY A 125 13.16 -19.00 -45.40
C GLY A 125 13.78 -20.13 -44.58
N GLN A 126 14.82 -19.86 -43.79
CA GLN A 126 15.44 -20.87 -42.93
C GLN A 126 14.56 -21.17 -41.71
N VAL A 127 14.34 -22.45 -41.42
CA VAL A 127 13.63 -22.86 -40.21
C VAL A 127 14.58 -22.81 -39.02
N VAL A 128 14.18 -22.10 -37.97
CA VAL A 128 14.89 -22.04 -36.68
C VAL A 128 13.97 -22.61 -35.62
N HIS A 129 14.38 -23.75 -35.05
CA HIS A 129 13.61 -24.40 -33.99
C HIS A 129 13.53 -23.53 -32.75
N GLU A 130 12.43 -23.65 -32.02
CA GLU A 130 12.28 -23.04 -30.70
C GLU A 130 13.45 -23.37 -29.77
N GLN A 131 13.69 -22.53 -28.76
CA GLN A 131 14.68 -22.79 -27.72
C GLN A 131 16.15 -22.80 -28.18
N THR A 132 16.46 -22.22 -29.36
CA THR A 132 17.83 -22.21 -29.93
C THR A 132 18.46 -20.83 -30.00
N ILE A 133 17.69 -19.76 -29.76
CA ILE A 133 18.15 -18.39 -29.56
C ILE A 133 17.79 -17.99 -28.14
N GLN A 134 18.79 -17.63 -27.34
CA GLN A 134 18.57 -17.03 -26.03
C GLN A 134 18.49 -15.52 -26.17
N ILE A 135 17.55 -14.90 -25.44
CA ILE A 135 17.46 -13.45 -25.30
C ILE A 135 17.60 -13.11 -23.82
N ARG A 136 18.60 -12.30 -23.47
CA ARG A 136 18.77 -11.76 -22.12
C ARG A 136 18.37 -10.29 -22.12
N ARG A 137 17.40 -9.95 -21.29
CA ARG A 137 16.94 -8.58 -21.05
C ARG A 137 17.37 -8.16 -19.65
N TYR A 138 18.14 -7.08 -19.54
CA TYR A 138 18.46 -6.45 -18.26
C TYR A 138 17.95 -5.02 -18.25
N ARG A 139 17.32 -4.60 -17.16
CA ARG A 139 16.79 -3.24 -17.01
C ARG A 139 17.21 -2.60 -15.72
N LEU A 140 17.63 -1.34 -15.80
CA LEU A 140 18.01 -0.52 -14.67
C LEU A 140 17.16 0.75 -14.65
N VAL A 141 16.39 0.94 -13.59
CA VAL A 141 15.61 2.16 -13.33
C VAL A 141 16.44 3.11 -12.47
N ARG A 142 16.53 4.36 -12.92
CA ARG A 142 17.08 5.52 -12.21
C ARG A 142 15.99 6.59 -12.07
N PRO A 143 16.16 7.62 -11.23
CA PRO A 143 15.10 8.58 -10.92
C PRO A 143 14.38 9.28 -12.11
N ALA A 144 14.97 9.30 -13.31
CA ALA A 144 14.36 9.87 -14.52
C ALA A 144 14.69 9.08 -15.81
N GLU A 145 15.27 7.88 -15.68
CA GLU A 145 15.73 7.09 -16.83
C GLU A 145 15.60 5.59 -16.58
N VAL A 146 15.19 4.84 -17.60
CA VAL A 146 15.32 3.38 -17.66
C VAL A 146 16.35 3.03 -18.72
N SER A 147 17.41 2.30 -18.35
CA SER A 147 18.34 1.71 -19.32
C SER A 147 18.05 0.23 -19.47
N GLU A 148 18.02 -0.28 -20.70
CA GLU A 148 17.82 -1.69 -21.03
C GLU A 148 18.99 -2.21 -21.88
N SER A 149 19.42 -3.44 -21.64
CA SER A 149 20.25 -4.20 -22.58
C SER A 149 19.55 -5.49 -22.99
N LEU A 150 19.51 -5.73 -24.31
CA LEU A 150 18.91 -6.88 -24.97
C LEU A 150 20.00 -7.64 -25.72
N THR A 151 20.43 -8.77 -25.17
CA THR A 151 21.43 -9.62 -25.80
C THR A 151 20.78 -10.84 -26.45
N PHE A 152 21.02 -11.05 -27.74
CA PHE A 152 20.58 -12.22 -28.50
C PHE A 152 21.77 -13.14 -28.70
N GLN A 153 21.64 -14.43 -28.41
CA GLN A 153 22.71 -15.42 -28.54
C GLN A 153 22.21 -16.65 -29.30
N ASN A 154 22.98 -17.06 -30.31
CA ASN A 154 22.64 -18.20 -31.17
C ASN A 154 23.31 -19.50 -30.69
N TYR A 155 22.52 -20.50 -30.34
CA TYR A 155 22.98 -21.84 -29.96
C TYR A 155 22.88 -22.87 -31.10
N ASN A 156 22.41 -22.47 -32.28
CA ASN A 156 22.44 -23.32 -33.47
C ASN A 156 23.87 -23.52 -33.95
N ARG A 157 24.08 -24.59 -34.73
CA ARG A 157 25.35 -24.87 -35.43
C ARG A 157 25.47 -24.12 -36.77
N PHE A 158 24.50 -23.29 -37.11
CA PHE A 158 24.42 -22.51 -38.35
C PHE A 158 24.12 -21.04 -38.06
N PRO A 159 24.50 -20.11 -38.95
CA PRO A 159 24.16 -18.70 -38.80
C PRO A 159 22.63 -18.50 -38.88
N VAL A 160 22.12 -17.52 -38.14
CA VAL A 160 20.69 -17.16 -38.11
C VAL A 160 20.55 -15.65 -38.28
N THR A 161 19.69 -15.24 -39.21
CA THR A 161 19.27 -13.85 -39.39
C THR A 161 17.92 -13.62 -38.69
N LEU A 162 17.85 -12.63 -37.80
CA LEU A 162 16.64 -12.28 -37.06
C LEU A 162 16.18 -10.87 -37.39
N ASP A 163 14.89 -10.73 -37.68
CA ASP A 163 14.22 -9.44 -37.65
C ASP A 163 13.72 -9.18 -36.23
N VAL A 164 14.26 -8.18 -35.57
CA VAL A 164 13.91 -7.76 -34.21
C VAL A 164 13.17 -6.44 -34.29
N ALA A 165 12.00 -6.36 -33.66
CA ALA A 165 11.19 -5.14 -33.59
C ALA A 165 10.97 -4.74 -32.13
N LEU A 166 11.22 -3.47 -31.83
CA LEU A 166 10.91 -2.82 -30.56
C LEU A 166 9.87 -1.73 -30.81
N HIS A 167 8.70 -1.88 -30.20
CA HIS A 167 7.57 -0.98 -30.41
C HIS A 167 7.23 -0.18 -29.16
N PHE A 168 7.05 1.14 -29.33
CA PHE A 168 6.79 2.08 -28.24
C PHE A 168 5.50 2.86 -28.46
N GLU A 169 4.74 3.15 -27.42
CA GLU A 169 3.65 4.12 -27.46
C GLU A 169 3.67 4.93 -26.17
N ALA A 170 3.25 6.19 -26.24
CA ALA A 170 3.09 7.08 -25.10
C ALA A 170 1.71 7.76 -25.20
N ASP A 171 0.89 7.58 -24.17
CA ASP A 171 -0.43 8.21 -24.07
C ASP A 171 -0.49 9.34 -23.05
N PHE A 172 0.48 9.42 -22.15
CA PHE A 172 0.55 10.39 -21.05
C PHE A 172 -0.71 10.40 -20.18
N SER A 173 -1.40 9.26 -20.09
CA SER A 173 -2.63 9.15 -19.32
C SER A 173 -2.37 9.33 -17.83
N ASP A 174 -3.28 10.02 -17.16
CA ASP A 174 -3.27 10.17 -15.70
C ASP A 174 -3.71 8.86 -15.02
N MET A 175 -3.17 8.57 -13.82
CA MET A 175 -3.46 7.37 -13.05
C MET A 175 -4.97 7.16 -12.83
N PHE A 176 -5.76 8.22 -12.65
CA PHE A 176 -7.21 8.09 -12.50
C PHE A 176 -7.92 7.68 -13.80
N GLU A 177 -7.35 8.02 -14.96
CA GLU A 177 -7.84 7.51 -16.25
C GLU A 177 -7.44 6.06 -16.46
N VAL A 178 -6.19 5.70 -16.13
CA VAL A 178 -5.69 4.32 -16.21
C VAL A 178 -6.53 3.39 -15.32
N ARG A 179 -6.90 3.84 -14.12
CA ARG A 179 -7.79 3.11 -13.21
C ARG A 179 -9.24 3.06 -13.70
N GLY A 180 -9.61 3.87 -14.69
CA GLY A 180 -10.98 3.96 -15.22
C GLY A 180 -11.94 4.76 -14.35
N ILE A 181 -11.41 5.51 -13.37
CA ILE A 181 -12.15 6.33 -12.41
C ILE A 181 -12.65 7.62 -13.09
N VAL A 182 -11.83 8.22 -13.96
CA VAL A 182 -12.21 9.41 -14.72
C VAL A 182 -12.27 9.06 -16.20
N LYS A 183 -13.31 9.51 -16.89
CA LYS A 183 -13.47 9.36 -18.34
C LYS A 183 -13.81 10.69 -18.99
N GLY A 184 -13.21 10.94 -20.15
CA GLY A 184 -13.52 12.11 -20.97
C GLY A 184 -13.11 13.44 -20.35
N ALA A 185 -12.16 13.45 -19.42
CA ALA A 185 -11.58 14.69 -18.92
C ALA A 185 -10.90 15.45 -20.07
N ARG A 186 -10.96 16.79 -20.03
CA ARG A 186 -10.28 17.64 -21.00
C ARG A 186 -8.78 17.37 -20.93
N LYS A 187 -8.21 16.93 -22.05
CA LYS A 187 -6.78 16.69 -22.19
C LYS A 187 -6.06 17.89 -22.80
N GLY A 188 -4.76 17.93 -22.60
CA GLY A 188 -3.83 18.72 -23.39
C GLY A 188 -3.62 18.13 -24.79
N ASP A 189 -2.57 18.61 -25.46
CA ASP A 189 -2.28 18.28 -26.86
C ASP A 189 -1.12 17.29 -26.98
N ALA A 190 -1.42 16.07 -27.46
CA ALA A 190 -0.40 15.10 -27.84
C ALA A 190 0.21 15.50 -29.19
N ARG A 191 1.54 15.60 -29.25
CA ARG A 191 2.28 15.88 -30.49
C ARG A 191 2.55 14.59 -31.24
N ALA A 192 2.68 14.69 -32.56
CA ALA A 192 3.12 13.55 -33.37
C ALA A 192 4.51 13.08 -32.92
N PRO A 193 4.77 11.77 -32.85
CA PRO A 193 6.09 11.25 -32.52
C PRO A 193 7.14 11.77 -33.52
N GLU A 194 8.29 12.20 -32.98
CA GLU A 194 9.43 12.64 -33.79
C GLU A 194 10.53 11.59 -33.70
N HIS A 195 11.18 11.28 -34.82
CA HIS A 195 12.29 10.34 -34.84
C HIS A 195 13.49 10.86 -35.64
N GLY A 196 14.69 10.58 -35.13
CA GLY A 196 15.96 10.72 -35.84
C GLY A 196 16.51 9.36 -36.26
N ALA A 197 17.82 9.27 -36.47
CA ALA A 197 18.47 8.00 -36.83
C ALA A 197 18.51 6.98 -35.66
N SER A 198 18.66 7.45 -34.42
CA SER A 198 18.85 6.62 -33.22
C SER A 198 18.02 7.09 -32.01
N VAL A 199 17.04 7.97 -32.24
CA VAL A 199 16.24 8.59 -31.18
C VAL A 199 14.78 8.67 -31.60
N LEU A 200 13.87 8.29 -30.70
CA LEU A 200 12.42 8.46 -30.82
C LEU A 200 11.92 9.34 -29.67
N ARG A 201 11.10 10.36 -29.97
CA ARG A 201 10.58 11.33 -29.00
C ARG A 201 9.07 11.39 -29.02
N PHE A 202 8.49 11.36 -27.82
CA PHE A 202 7.08 11.63 -27.56
C PHE A 202 6.95 12.91 -26.74
N ARG A 203 5.95 13.72 -27.06
CA ARG A 203 5.65 14.96 -26.34
C ARG A 203 4.15 15.15 -26.17
N TYR A 204 3.76 15.55 -24.97
CA TYR A 204 2.41 15.95 -24.63
C TYR A 204 2.44 17.29 -23.90
N ASP A 205 1.72 18.27 -24.43
CA ASP A 205 1.56 19.58 -23.83
C ASP A 205 0.28 19.56 -22.98
N GLY A 206 0.42 19.31 -21.68
CA GLY A 206 -0.70 19.16 -20.75
C GLY A 206 -1.50 20.44 -20.57
N ALA A 207 -2.80 20.28 -20.34
CA ALA A 207 -3.72 21.37 -20.01
C ALA A 207 -3.37 22.02 -18.65
N ASP A 208 -2.60 21.35 -17.80
CA ASP A 208 -2.02 21.87 -16.56
C ASP A 208 -0.79 22.76 -16.75
N GLY A 209 -0.41 23.05 -18.00
CA GLY A 209 0.72 23.92 -18.33
C GLY A 209 2.09 23.22 -18.32
N LEU A 210 2.13 21.89 -18.20
CA LEU A 210 3.36 21.10 -18.21
C LEU A 210 3.57 20.37 -19.54
N ALA A 211 4.77 20.46 -20.09
CA ALA A 211 5.26 19.59 -21.16
C ALA A 211 5.76 18.27 -20.54
N ARG A 212 5.15 17.16 -20.95
CA ARG A 212 5.59 15.80 -20.61
C ARG A 212 6.29 15.20 -21.82
N ARG A 213 7.49 14.66 -21.63
CA ARG A 213 8.33 14.16 -22.72
C ARG A 213 8.90 12.79 -22.38
N THR A 214 8.97 11.94 -23.40
CA THR A 214 9.67 10.66 -23.35
C THR A 214 10.65 10.61 -24.51
N GLU A 215 11.93 10.39 -24.23
CA GLU A 215 12.95 10.19 -25.26
C GLU A 215 13.52 8.77 -25.13
N VAL A 216 13.45 8.01 -26.23
CA VAL A 216 14.01 6.67 -26.37
C VAL A 216 15.25 6.76 -27.26
N ARG A 217 16.40 6.31 -26.75
CA ARG A 217 17.69 6.27 -27.45
C ARG A 217 18.09 4.82 -27.72
N PHE A 218 18.69 4.59 -28.88
CA PHE A 218 19.07 3.27 -29.35
C PHE A 218 20.58 3.20 -29.62
N ASP A 219 21.23 2.14 -29.15
CA ASP A 219 22.62 1.82 -29.46
C ASP A 219 22.81 0.30 -29.63
N PRO A 220 23.14 -0.22 -30.82
CA PRO A 220 23.36 0.52 -32.06
C PRO A 220 22.06 1.16 -32.59
N SER A 221 22.21 2.08 -33.54
CA SER A 221 21.08 2.65 -34.30
C SER A 221 20.28 1.52 -34.98
N PRO A 222 18.94 1.58 -34.98
CA PRO A 222 18.13 0.64 -35.75
C PRO A 222 18.36 0.81 -37.25
N ASP A 223 18.20 -0.27 -38.01
CA ASP A 223 18.24 -0.22 -39.49
C ASP A 223 17.09 0.62 -40.04
N ARG A 224 15.96 0.61 -39.33
CA ARG A 224 14.78 1.42 -39.66
C ARG A 224 14.06 1.86 -38.40
N LEU A 225 13.75 3.16 -38.32
CA LEU A 225 12.91 3.73 -37.28
C LEU A 225 11.75 4.47 -37.96
N GLU A 226 10.55 3.88 -37.87
CA GLU A 226 9.35 4.39 -38.52
C GLU A 226 8.20 4.47 -37.52
N ALA A 227 7.51 5.61 -37.51
CA ALA A 227 6.44 5.92 -36.56
C ALA A 227 6.91 5.73 -35.10
N CYS A 228 6.65 4.56 -34.52
CA CYS A 228 7.03 4.22 -33.16
C CYS A 228 7.73 2.85 -33.04
N THR A 229 8.27 2.31 -34.14
CA THR A 229 8.91 0.99 -34.16
C THR A 229 10.36 1.09 -34.63
N ALA A 230 11.28 0.64 -33.79
CA ALA A 230 12.68 0.41 -34.14
C ALA A 230 12.85 -1.03 -34.64
N SER A 231 13.36 -1.20 -35.85
CA SER A 231 13.58 -2.50 -36.49
C SER A 231 15.07 -2.73 -36.73
N TYR A 232 15.50 -3.95 -36.40
CA TYR A 232 16.87 -4.42 -36.58
C TYR A 232 16.86 -5.72 -37.38
N ARG A 233 17.82 -5.88 -38.29
CA ARG A 233 18.18 -7.15 -38.91
C ARG A 233 19.54 -7.57 -38.37
N ILE A 234 19.53 -8.53 -37.45
CA ILE A 234 20.74 -9.00 -36.78
C ILE A 234 21.19 -10.34 -37.35
N GLU A 235 22.47 -10.45 -37.68
CA GLU A 235 23.10 -11.70 -38.12
C GLU A 235 23.88 -12.34 -36.97
N LEU A 236 23.44 -13.52 -36.54
CA LEU A 236 24.06 -14.26 -35.44
C LEU A 236 24.80 -15.48 -35.98
N ARG A 237 26.14 -15.45 -35.95
CA ARG A 237 26.98 -16.63 -36.23
C ARG A 237 26.72 -17.76 -35.22
N PRO A 238 27.05 -19.03 -35.53
CA PRO A 238 27.00 -20.11 -34.54
C PRO A 238 27.76 -19.74 -33.25
N GLY A 239 27.10 -19.80 -32.10
CA GLY A 239 27.66 -19.37 -30.80
C GLY A 239 27.84 -17.86 -30.62
N GLY A 240 27.55 -17.06 -31.64
CA GLY A 240 27.69 -15.60 -31.63
C GLY A 240 26.59 -14.90 -30.85
N SER A 241 26.83 -13.64 -30.48
CA SER A 241 25.85 -12.79 -29.80
C SER A 241 25.93 -11.34 -30.24
N ILE A 242 24.79 -10.65 -30.19
CA ILE A 242 24.65 -9.21 -30.43
C ILE A 242 23.88 -8.59 -29.26
N CYS A 243 24.27 -7.40 -28.83
CA CYS A 243 23.60 -6.64 -27.78
C CYS A 243 23.04 -5.32 -28.34
N ILE A 244 21.79 -5.02 -27.99
CA ILE A 244 21.13 -3.74 -28.25
C ILE A 244 20.87 -3.07 -26.91
N THR A 245 21.30 -1.84 -26.75
CA THR A 245 21.07 -1.00 -25.58
C THR A 245 20.00 0.03 -25.88
N ILE A 246 19.05 0.22 -24.96
CA ILE A 246 17.98 1.21 -25.06
C ILE A 246 18.01 2.09 -23.82
N GLY A 247 17.96 3.42 -24.01
CA GLY A 247 17.79 4.38 -22.92
C GLY A 247 16.44 5.08 -23.05
N VAL A 248 15.59 5.03 -22.03
CA VAL A 248 14.31 5.74 -21.97
C VAL A 248 14.39 6.80 -20.89
N SER A 249 14.38 8.07 -21.27
CA SER A 249 14.37 9.20 -20.33
C SER A 249 13.02 9.90 -20.36
N VAL A 250 12.58 10.37 -19.19
CA VAL A 250 11.30 11.08 -19.04
C VAL A 250 11.51 12.46 -18.40
N ASP A 251 10.69 13.42 -18.79
CA ASP A 251 10.71 14.78 -18.25
C ASP A 251 9.31 15.36 -18.11
N ALA A 252 9.11 16.16 -17.07
CA ALA A 252 7.92 16.99 -16.87
C ALA A 252 8.36 18.39 -16.47
N SER A 253 8.22 19.36 -17.38
CA SER A 253 8.69 20.72 -17.21
C SER A 253 7.64 21.74 -17.66
N PRO A 254 7.64 22.98 -17.14
CA PRO A 254 6.71 24.01 -17.60
C PRO A 254 6.80 24.24 -19.11
N LEU A 255 5.66 24.43 -19.80
CA LEU A 255 5.61 24.65 -21.25
C LEU A 255 6.45 25.85 -21.72
N ALA A 256 6.61 26.86 -20.88
CA ALA A 256 7.43 28.05 -21.16
C ALA A 256 8.94 27.75 -21.21
N THR A 257 9.37 26.60 -20.70
CA THR A 257 10.79 26.21 -20.70
C THR A 257 11.16 25.59 -22.04
N THR A 258 11.97 26.30 -22.84
CA THR A 258 12.58 25.75 -24.06
C THR A 258 13.84 24.95 -23.69
N THR A 259 13.69 23.86 -22.95
CA THR A 259 14.83 22.97 -22.69
C THR A 259 15.04 22.06 -23.90
N ASN A 260 16.16 22.30 -24.61
CA ASN A 260 16.76 21.38 -25.58
C ASN A 260 17.90 20.55 -24.95
N GLY A 261 18.05 20.62 -23.61
CA GLY A 261 19.07 19.91 -22.85
C GLY A 261 18.55 18.61 -22.21
N PRO A 262 19.45 17.74 -21.72
CA PRO A 262 19.06 16.54 -20.98
C PRO A 262 18.20 16.91 -19.76
N PRO A 263 17.30 16.01 -19.32
CA PRO A 263 16.45 16.27 -18.15
C PRO A 263 17.31 16.58 -16.92
N PRO A 264 16.81 17.41 -15.99
CA PRO A 264 17.53 17.71 -14.75
C PRO A 264 17.85 16.43 -14.00
N GLN A 265 19.10 16.29 -13.53
CA GLN A 265 19.51 15.14 -12.74
C GLN A 265 18.75 15.12 -11.41
N ARG A 266 17.79 14.20 -11.29
CA ARG A 266 17.17 13.87 -10.01
C ARG A 266 18.16 13.05 -9.18
N ARG A 267 18.46 13.51 -7.96
CA ARG A 267 19.37 12.80 -7.05
C ARG A 267 18.72 11.51 -6.59
N THR A 268 19.49 10.44 -6.52
CA THR A 268 19.05 9.20 -5.86
C THR A 268 18.82 9.47 -4.38
N LEU A 269 17.74 8.90 -3.85
CA LEU A 269 17.49 8.87 -2.41
C LEU A 269 18.53 7.96 -1.72
N THR A 270 18.41 7.78 -0.40
CA THR A 270 19.29 6.90 0.39
C THR A 270 19.52 5.56 -0.30
N GLY A 271 20.77 5.11 -0.51
CA GLY A 271 21.03 3.81 -1.15
C GLY A 271 20.57 2.62 -0.31
N TYR A 272 20.26 1.47 -0.93
CA TYR A 272 19.78 0.26 -0.21
C TYR A 272 20.69 -0.18 0.94
N LYS A 273 22.01 -0.16 0.73
CA LYS A 273 22.98 -0.51 1.78
C LYS A 273 22.89 0.45 2.98
N GLN A 274 22.77 1.76 2.71
CA GLN A 274 22.65 2.78 3.75
C GLN A 274 21.31 2.67 4.50
N TRP A 275 20.21 2.42 3.77
CA TRP A 275 18.89 2.17 4.34
C TRP A 275 18.93 1.00 5.33
N LEU A 276 19.48 -0.14 4.92
CA LEU A 276 19.55 -1.33 5.77
C LEU A 276 20.55 -1.16 6.92
N ALA A 277 21.67 -0.48 6.71
CA ALA A 277 22.70 -0.26 7.73
C ALA A 277 22.26 0.71 8.84
N GLY A 278 21.37 1.66 8.52
CA GLY A 278 20.80 2.63 9.46
C GLY A 278 19.64 2.10 10.30
N GLN A 279 19.41 0.79 10.31
CA GLN A 279 18.32 0.12 11.03
C GLN A 279 18.86 -0.82 12.11
N VAL A 280 17.98 -1.19 13.03
CA VAL A 280 18.21 -2.26 13.99
C VAL A 280 18.52 -3.57 13.24
N GLY A 281 19.59 -4.24 13.67
CA GLY A 281 19.97 -5.54 13.14
C GLY A 281 19.07 -6.62 13.72
N VAL A 282 18.54 -7.49 12.87
CA VAL A 282 17.71 -8.62 13.29
C VAL A 282 18.20 -9.86 12.58
N GLU A 283 18.42 -10.92 13.33
CA GLU A 283 18.68 -12.26 12.82
C GLU A 283 17.86 -13.27 13.62
N THR A 284 17.38 -14.32 12.98
CA THR A 284 16.58 -15.35 13.65
C THR A 284 17.00 -16.75 13.27
N SER A 285 16.56 -17.73 14.06
CA SER A 285 16.78 -19.15 13.79
C SER A 285 16.06 -19.68 12.55
N ASN A 286 15.16 -18.90 11.95
CA ASN A 286 14.31 -19.34 10.85
C ASN A 286 14.69 -18.60 9.56
N SER A 287 15.33 -19.31 8.63
CA SER A 287 15.80 -18.74 7.36
C SER A 287 14.67 -18.20 6.50
N LEU A 288 13.47 -18.80 6.55
CA LEU A 288 12.30 -18.33 5.81
C LEU A 288 11.76 -17.03 6.39
N PHE A 289 11.67 -16.92 7.71
CA PHE A 289 11.32 -15.65 8.36
C PHE A 289 12.36 -14.56 8.05
N ASN A 290 13.66 -14.88 8.07
CA ASN A 290 14.71 -13.95 7.67
C ASN A 290 14.52 -13.45 6.22
N ALA A 291 14.11 -14.32 5.30
CA ALA A 291 13.82 -13.95 3.91
C ALA A 291 12.60 -13.03 3.79
N ILE A 292 11.48 -13.35 4.46
CA ILE A 292 10.28 -12.50 4.53
C ILE A 292 10.63 -11.12 5.11
N PHE A 293 11.36 -11.09 6.22
CA PHE A 293 11.72 -9.85 6.91
C PHE A 293 12.66 -8.98 6.08
N ALA A 294 13.66 -9.58 5.43
CA ALA A 294 14.54 -8.88 4.50
C ALA A 294 13.77 -8.33 3.29
N LYS A 295 12.83 -9.10 2.75
CA LYS A 295 11.96 -8.69 1.64
C LYS A 295 11.12 -7.46 2.03
N ALA A 296 10.47 -7.50 3.19
CA ALA A 296 9.67 -6.39 3.71
C ALA A 296 10.49 -5.10 3.89
N ARG A 297 11.70 -5.18 4.47
CA ARG A 297 12.59 -4.01 4.63
C ARG A 297 13.05 -3.44 3.30
N SER A 298 13.27 -4.30 2.30
CA SER A 298 13.60 -3.91 0.93
C SER A 298 12.41 -3.24 0.25
N ASP A 299 11.19 -3.77 0.41
CA ASP A 299 9.96 -3.19 -0.16
C ASP A 299 9.68 -1.78 0.35
N LEU A 300 9.90 -1.51 1.65
CA LEU A 300 9.80 -0.14 2.20
C LEU A 300 10.82 0.81 1.54
N ARG A 301 12.02 0.32 1.21
CA ARG A 301 13.00 1.12 0.46
C ARG A 301 12.58 1.37 -0.98
N VAL A 302 11.98 0.39 -1.65
CA VAL A 302 11.44 0.57 -3.01
C VAL A 302 10.39 1.67 -3.03
N LEU A 303 9.55 1.70 -2.00
CA LEU A 303 8.46 2.66 -1.87
C LEU A 303 8.93 4.08 -1.49
N LEU A 304 10.20 4.27 -1.11
CA LEU A 304 10.75 5.59 -0.82
C LEU A 304 10.66 6.50 -2.06
N SER A 305 10.04 7.66 -1.88
CA SER A 305 9.59 8.59 -2.91
C SER A 305 9.71 10.04 -2.43
N GLY A 306 9.49 11.00 -3.32
CA GLY A 306 9.60 12.42 -3.02
C GLY A 306 10.99 13.00 -3.24
N GLU A 307 11.20 14.20 -2.71
CA GLU A 307 12.46 14.93 -2.85
C GLU A 307 13.48 14.49 -1.80
N PRO A 308 14.79 14.59 -2.07
CA PRO A 308 15.83 14.19 -1.11
C PRO A 308 15.73 14.84 0.27
N ASP A 309 15.21 16.06 0.35
CA ASP A 309 15.08 16.82 1.60
C ASP A 309 13.74 16.58 2.31
N ALA A 310 12.79 15.92 1.65
CA ALA A 310 11.47 15.57 2.19
C ALA A 310 10.97 14.22 1.64
N PRO A 311 11.72 13.12 1.86
CA PRO A 311 11.32 11.83 1.35
C PRO A 311 10.16 11.26 2.19
N PHE A 312 9.38 10.38 1.59
CA PHE A 312 8.32 9.64 2.25
C PHE A 312 8.22 8.24 1.66
N ILE A 313 7.58 7.32 2.39
CA ILE A 313 7.27 5.98 1.89
C ILE A 313 5.89 6.07 1.20
N ALA A 314 5.83 5.85 -0.11
CA ALA A 314 4.57 5.82 -0.85
C ALA A 314 3.70 4.63 -0.41
N ALA A 315 2.38 4.78 -0.45
CA ALA A 315 1.45 3.77 0.06
C ALA A 315 1.58 2.41 -0.63
N GLY A 316 1.56 2.36 -1.95
CA GLY A 316 1.65 1.10 -2.67
C GLY A 316 1.69 1.26 -4.18
N ILE A 317 2.31 0.31 -4.87
CA ILE A 317 2.48 0.37 -6.32
C ILE A 317 1.66 -0.75 -6.96
N PRO A 318 0.94 -0.47 -8.06
CA PRO A 318 1.01 0.75 -8.88
C PRO A 318 0.00 1.86 -8.54
N TRP A 319 -1.07 1.58 -7.80
CA TRP A 319 -2.23 2.47 -7.75
C TRP A 319 -2.07 3.67 -6.81
N TYR A 320 -1.25 3.53 -5.77
CA TYR A 320 -1.14 4.45 -4.65
C TYR A 320 0.31 4.94 -4.47
N ALA A 321 1.03 5.13 -5.58
CA ALA A 321 2.44 5.52 -5.61
C ALA A 321 2.65 7.02 -5.29
N CYS A 322 2.02 7.50 -4.22
CA CYS A 322 2.08 8.89 -3.75
C CYS A 322 1.98 8.96 -2.22
N LEU A 323 1.95 10.18 -1.68
CA LEU A 323 1.87 10.41 -0.24
C LEU A 323 0.42 10.24 0.23
N PHE A 324 0.19 9.25 1.09
CA PHE A 324 -1.07 9.00 1.80
C PHE A 324 -0.85 9.20 3.29
N GLY A 325 -1.61 10.09 3.92
CA GLY A 325 -1.43 10.46 5.32
C GLY A 325 -1.56 9.28 6.25
N ARG A 326 -2.70 8.59 6.23
CA ARG A 326 -2.97 7.42 7.07
C ARG A 326 -1.96 6.30 6.84
N ASP A 327 -1.74 5.87 5.60
CA ASP A 327 -0.81 4.80 5.26
C ASP A 327 0.60 5.11 5.74
N THR A 328 1.05 6.37 5.55
CA THR A 328 2.36 6.83 6.01
C THR A 328 2.46 6.75 7.53
N ILE A 329 1.42 7.21 8.25
CA ILE A 329 1.40 7.19 9.72
C ILE A 329 1.42 5.76 10.26
N ILE A 330 0.54 4.88 9.76
CA ILE A 330 0.48 3.49 10.19
C ILE A 330 1.79 2.77 9.86
N THR A 331 2.33 2.95 8.65
CA THR A 331 3.63 2.39 8.28
C THR A 331 4.73 2.84 9.24
N ALA A 332 4.77 4.14 9.57
CA ALA A 332 5.75 4.70 10.49
C ALA A 332 5.60 4.14 11.91
N LEU A 333 4.37 4.02 12.43
CA LEU A 333 4.09 3.38 13.72
C LEU A 333 4.58 1.94 13.74
N LEU A 334 4.25 1.16 12.70
CA LEU A 334 4.58 -0.27 12.65
C LEU A 334 6.10 -0.53 12.52
N TYR A 335 6.84 0.43 11.96
CA TYR A 335 8.27 0.32 11.67
C TYR A 335 9.17 1.02 12.68
N LEU A 336 8.60 1.82 13.58
CA LEU A 336 9.29 2.78 14.44
C LEU A 336 10.48 2.20 15.23
N TRP A 337 10.33 1.00 15.78
CA TRP A 337 11.38 0.37 16.59
C TRP A 337 12.60 -0.07 15.76
N LEU A 338 12.45 -0.28 14.45
CA LEU A 338 13.56 -0.60 13.55
C LEU A 338 14.26 0.66 13.04
N SER A 339 13.49 1.74 12.83
CA SER A 339 13.99 3.04 12.40
C SER A 339 12.99 4.15 12.71
N ALA A 340 13.45 5.19 13.40
CA ALA A 340 12.63 6.37 13.69
C ALA A 340 12.65 7.43 12.57
N GLU A 341 13.52 7.30 11.57
CA GLU A 341 13.65 8.31 10.51
C GLU A 341 12.39 8.44 9.64
N PRO A 342 11.73 7.35 9.19
CA PRO A 342 10.46 7.47 8.47
C PRO A 342 9.36 8.18 9.27
N ALA A 343 9.30 7.95 10.59
CA ALA A 343 8.35 8.62 11.48
C ALA A 343 8.64 10.13 11.58
N ARG A 344 9.91 10.50 11.74
CA ARG A 344 10.34 11.91 11.76
C ARG A 344 9.97 12.65 10.47
N GLN A 345 10.20 12.01 9.32
CA GLN A 345 9.87 12.55 8.00
C GLN A 345 8.36 12.68 7.81
N ALA A 346 7.60 11.65 8.16
CA ALA A 346 6.14 11.65 8.12
C ALA A 346 5.54 12.79 8.96
N LEU A 347 6.01 12.96 10.20
CA LEU A 347 5.52 14.00 11.10
C LEU A 347 5.67 15.40 10.50
N ARG A 348 6.85 15.71 9.94
CA ARG A 348 7.12 17.02 9.30
C ARG A 348 6.36 17.22 7.99
N LEU A 349 6.34 16.21 7.13
CA LEU A 349 5.71 16.34 5.81
C LEU A 349 4.19 16.45 5.93
N LEU A 350 3.56 15.68 6.81
CA LEU A 350 2.12 15.76 7.06
C LEU A 350 1.73 17.04 7.80
N ASN A 351 2.59 17.55 8.69
CA ASN A 351 2.45 18.89 9.27
C ASN A 351 2.42 19.96 8.17
N HIS A 352 3.37 19.93 7.23
CA HIS A 352 3.43 20.92 6.15
C HIS A 352 2.10 21.04 5.38
N HIS A 353 1.38 19.92 5.25
CA HIS A 353 0.07 19.81 4.61
C HIS A 353 -1.13 19.78 5.58
N GLN A 354 -0.97 20.08 6.88
CA GLN A 354 -2.11 20.14 7.81
C GLN A 354 -3.10 21.22 7.34
N GLY A 355 -4.39 20.89 7.39
CA GLY A 355 -5.48 21.76 6.94
C GLY A 355 -5.49 23.09 7.68
N LYS A 356 -5.73 24.17 6.93
CA LYS A 356 -5.72 25.56 7.43
C LYS A 356 -7.02 26.29 7.13
N ARG A 357 -7.83 25.74 6.25
CA ARG A 357 -9.08 26.33 5.77
C ARG A 357 -10.22 25.36 6.00
N ASP A 358 -11.42 25.91 6.01
CA ASP A 358 -12.64 25.13 5.89
C ASP A 358 -13.04 25.13 4.41
N ASP A 359 -12.68 24.07 3.68
CA ASP A 359 -12.92 23.93 2.24
C ASP A 359 -13.64 22.59 1.95
N PRO A 360 -14.96 22.63 1.69
CA PRO A 360 -15.75 21.41 1.47
C PRO A 360 -15.31 20.65 0.21
N THR A 361 -14.77 21.32 -0.80
CA THR A 361 -14.40 20.66 -2.08
C THR A 361 -13.27 19.65 -1.91
N ARG A 362 -12.55 19.72 -0.78
CA ARG A 362 -11.39 18.89 -0.45
C ARG A 362 -11.56 18.16 0.86
N ASP A 363 -12.73 18.27 1.50
CA ASP A 363 -12.97 17.87 2.89
C ASP A 363 -11.97 18.49 3.90
N GLU A 364 -11.39 19.66 3.58
CA GLU A 364 -10.39 20.33 4.40
C GLU A 364 -11.05 21.04 5.58
N GLU A 365 -10.50 20.83 6.77
CA GLU A 365 -10.86 21.55 7.99
C GLU A 365 -9.58 21.98 8.72
N PRO A 366 -9.58 23.12 9.44
CA PRO A 366 -8.42 23.56 10.20
C PRO A 366 -7.97 22.51 11.23
N GLY A 367 -6.69 22.13 11.16
CA GLY A 367 -6.07 21.13 12.05
C GLY A 367 -6.14 19.68 11.54
N LYS A 368 -6.91 19.39 10.49
CA LYS A 368 -7.06 18.04 9.94
C LYS A 368 -5.80 17.61 9.17
N VAL A 369 -5.38 16.37 9.36
CA VAL A 369 -4.29 15.76 8.56
C VAL A 369 -4.87 15.26 7.23
N MET A 370 -4.13 15.43 6.13
CA MET A 370 -4.60 15.06 4.79
C MET A 370 -4.72 13.54 4.59
N HIS A 371 -5.63 13.12 3.71
CA HIS A 371 -5.79 11.76 3.23
C HIS A 371 -4.71 11.41 2.21
N GLU A 372 -4.63 12.15 1.10
CA GLU A 372 -3.65 11.89 0.05
C GLU A 372 -3.25 13.16 -0.74
N TYR A 373 -2.08 13.10 -1.37
CA TYR A 373 -1.53 14.15 -2.22
C TYR A 373 -1.01 13.61 -3.57
N ARG A 374 -1.73 13.97 -4.63
CA ARG A 374 -1.53 13.61 -6.03
C ARG A 374 -0.95 14.79 -6.81
N ARG A 375 -0.10 14.44 -7.79
CA ARG A 375 0.63 15.41 -8.63
C ARG A 375 0.29 15.31 -10.11
N GLY A 376 -0.57 14.37 -10.48
CA GLY A 376 -1.06 14.17 -11.85
C GLY A 376 -1.83 15.37 -12.42
N GLU A 377 -2.00 15.36 -13.74
CA GLU A 377 -2.67 16.44 -14.49
C GLU A 377 -4.09 16.68 -13.96
N LEU A 378 -4.85 15.62 -13.70
CA LEU A 378 -6.25 15.73 -13.27
C LEU A 378 -6.37 16.37 -11.88
N ALA A 379 -5.43 16.08 -10.99
CA ALA A 379 -5.38 16.68 -9.65
C ALA A 379 -4.97 18.15 -9.73
N ARG A 380 -4.02 18.51 -10.61
CA ARG A 380 -3.58 19.91 -10.83
C ARG A 380 -4.65 20.79 -11.46
N LEU A 381 -5.52 20.20 -12.29
CA LEU A 381 -6.66 20.87 -12.89
C LEU A 381 -7.88 20.96 -11.96
N GLY A 382 -7.84 20.31 -10.79
CA GLY A 382 -8.98 20.24 -9.87
C GLY A 382 -10.13 19.36 -10.37
N VAL A 383 -9.88 18.48 -11.36
CA VAL A 383 -10.87 17.47 -11.82
C VAL A 383 -11.11 16.42 -10.74
N VAL A 384 -10.09 16.14 -9.93
CA VAL A 384 -10.17 15.32 -8.72
C VAL A 384 -9.62 16.12 -7.53
N PRO A 385 -10.11 15.92 -6.29
CA PRO A 385 -9.79 16.81 -5.17
C PRO A 385 -8.40 16.60 -4.55
N PHE A 386 -7.64 15.60 -5.02
CA PHE A 386 -6.50 14.99 -4.33
C PHE A 386 -5.20 15.80 -4.27
N SER A 387 -5.18 17.13 -4.18
CA SER A 387 -3.91 17.91 -4.27
C SER A 387 -3.64 19.01 -3.21
N PRO A 388 -3.72 18.78 -1.88
CA PRO A 388 -4.13 17.56 -1.16
C PRO A 388 -5.65 17.43 -0.96
N TYR A 389 -6.09 16.24 -0.58
CA TYR A 389 -7.46 15.93 -0.15
C TYR A 389 -7.46 15.45 1.30
N TYR A 390 -8.53 15.72 2.04
CA TYR A 390 -8.62 15.55 3.50
C TYR A 390 -9.79 14.64 3.94
N GLY A 391 -10.35 13.83 3.05
CA GLY A 391 -11.39 12.85 3.42
C GLY A 391 -10.86 11.65 4.19
N THR A 392 -10.36 11.90 5.39
CA THR A 392 -9.87 10.93 6.38
C THR A 392 -10.31 11.38 7.76
N VAL A 393 -10.92 10.49 8.54
CA VAL A 393 -11.31 10.77 9.92
C VAL A 393 -10.27 10.28 10.93
N ASP A 394 -9.44 9.31 10.52
CA ASP A 394 -8.46 8.61 11.36
C ASP A 394 -7.05 9.20 11.33
N ALA A 395 -6.63 9.87 10.25
CA ALA A 395 -5.25 10.35 10.12
C ALA A 395 -4.87 11.36 11.22
N THR A 396 -5.79 12.25 11.62
CA THR A 396 -5.51 13.27 12.64
C THR A 396 -5.22 12.66 14.02
N PRO A 397 -6.08 11.80 14.62
CA PRO A 397 -5.74 11.15 15.88
C PRO A 397 -4.51 10.22 15.75
N LEU A 398 -4.34 9.52 14.62
CA LEU A 398 -3.16 8.68 14.38
C LEU A 398 -1.86 9.49 14.34
N TRP A 399 -1.86 10.70 13.78
CA TRP A 399 -0.68 11.57 13.74
C TRP A 399 -0.23 11.98 15.16
N ILE A 400 -1.18 12.26 16.06
CA ILE A 400 -0.90 12.56 17.47
C ILE A 400 -0.26 11.33 18.15
N ILE A 401 -0.78 10.13 17.90
CA ILE A 401 -0.21 8.88 18.41
C ILE A 401 1.23 8.73 17.91
N LEU A 402 1.48 8.93 16.61
CA LEU A 402 2.82 8.85 16.03
C LEU A 402 3.79 9.85 16.66
N LEU A 403 3.37 11.09 16.92
CA LEU A 403 4.21 12.11 17.57
C LEU A 403 4.66 11.64 18.96
N ALA A 404 3.71 11.13 19.75
CA ALA A 404 4.00 10.66 21.11
C ALA A 404 4.85 9.39 21.12
N GLU A 405 4.58 8.42 20.24
CA GLU A 405 5.36 7.18 20.16
C GLU A 405 6.77 7.43 19.61
N TYR A 406 6.91 8.36 18.65
CA TYR A 406 8.20 8.85 18.18
C TYR A 406 9.00 9.44 19.35
N TYR A 407 8.41 10.37 20.10
CA TYR A 407 9.05 10.97 21.28
C TYR A 407 9.41 9.92 22.33
N ARG A 408 8.51 8.96 22.60
CA ARG A 408 8.75 7.87 23.54
C ARG A 408 9.93 6.99 23.11
N THR A 409 10.14 6.80 21.81
CA THR A 409 11.24 5.97 21.28
C THR A 409 12.58 6.73 21.19
N THR A 410 12.54 8.02 20.83
CA THR A 410 13.76 8.80 20.51
C THR A 410 14.17 9.80 21.58
N GLY A 411 13.23 10.23 22.43
CA GLY A 411 13.43 11.33 23.37
C GLY A 411 13.59 12.69 22.69
N ASP A 412 13.31 12.82 21.39
CA ASP A 412 13.46 14.08 20.62
C ASP A 412 12.37 15.10 20.99
N LEU A 413 12.61 15.78 22.12
CA LEU A 413 11.75 16.85 22.61
C LEU A 413 11.85 18.11 21.75
N GLU A 414 12.90 18.26 20.93
CA GLU A 414 13.05 19.42 20.05
C GLU A 414 12.00 19.38 18.93
N LEU A 415 11.87 18.24 18.25
CA LEU A 415 10.81 18.06 17.25
C LEU A 415 9.42 18.18 17.87
N VAL A 416 9.21 17.67 19.08
CA VAL A 416 7.92 17.82 19.78
C VAL A 416 7.59 19.29 20.05
N ARG A 417 8.58 20.11 20.44
CA ARG A 417 8.38 21.56 20.60
C ARG A 417 8.10 22.25 19.26
N GLU A 418 8.82 21.87 18.20
CA GLU A 418 8.59 22.35 16.82
C GLU A 418 7.13 22.10 16.40
N LEU A 419 6.59 20.91 16.69
CA LEU A 419 5.28 20.45 16.25
C LEU A 419 4.13 20.74 17.23
N ARG A 420 4.39 21.40 18.37
CA ARG A 420 3.35 21.74 19.37
C ARG A 420 2.16 22.50 18.77
N PRO A 421 2.33 23.52 17.91
CA PRO A 421 1.18 24.22 17.31
C PRO A 421 0.27 23.30 16.49
N ASN A 422 0.85 22.27 15.86
CA ASN A 422 0.12 21.30 15.06
C ASN A 422 -0.63 20.27 15.91
N LEU A 423 -0.03 19.85 17.02
CA LEU A 423 -0.72 19.04 18.05
C LEU A 423 -1.95 19.79 18.58
N ASP A 424 -1.77 21.06 18.95
CA ASP A 424 -2.86 21.91 19.42
C ASP A 424 -3.98 22.04 18.37
N ALA A 425 -3.61 22.25 17.10
CA ALA A 425 -4.58 22.33 15.99
C ALA A 425 -5.29 20.99 15.73
N ALA A 426 -4.59 19.86 15.85
CA ALA A 426 -5.16 18.52 15.67
C ALA A 426 -6.18 18.17 16.78
N LEU A 427 -5.87 18.50 18.03
CA LEU A 427 -6.81 18.34 19.15
C LEU A 427 -8.01 19.27 19.02
N LEU A 428 -7.78 20.53 18.59
CA LEU A 428 -8.87 21.45 18.28
C LEU A 428 -9.76 20.92 17.15
N TRP A 429 -9.18 20.28 16.14
CA TRP A 429 -9.96 19.64 15.08
C TRP A 429 -10.86 18.54 15.65
N MET A 430 -10.30 17.65 16.49
CA MET A 430 -11.07 16.59 17.14
C MET A 430 -12.25 17.16 17.94
N ASP A 431 -12.02 18.23 18.70
CA ASP A 431 -13.03 18.83 19.58
C ASP A 431 -14.09 19.67 18.84
N ARG A 432 -13.79 20.20 17.63
CA ARG A 432 -14.65 21.18 16.95
C ARG A 432 -15.27 20.68 15.64
N TYR A 433 -14.51 19.97 14.83
CA TYR A 433 -14.92 19.57 13.48
C TYR A 433 -15.15 18.05 13.38
N GLY A 434 -14.38 17.27 14.15
CA GLY A 434 -14.52 15.82 14.22
C GLY A 434 -15.74 15.40 15.06
N ASP A 435 -15.95 16.02 16.21
CA ASP A 435 -17.14 15.84 17.06
C ASP A 435 -18.22 16.88 16.69
N ARG A 436 -19.05 16.56 15.70
CA ARG A 436 -19.94 17.54 15.05
C ARG A 436 -21.17 17.88 15.87
N ASP A 437 -21.64 16.94 16.69
CA ASP A 437 -22.82 17.10 17.55
C ASP A 437 -22.50 17.21 19.04
N GLY A 438 -21.22 17.09 19.42
CA GLY A 438 -20.74 17.32 20.78
C GLY A 438 -20.97 16.13 21.71
N ASP A 439 -21.23 14.94 21.16
CA ASP A 439 -21.43 13.71 21.95
C ASP A 439 -20.10 13.02 22.34
N GLY A 440 -18.99 13.51 21.80
CA GLY A 440 -17.63 13.05 22.09
C GLY A 440 -17.07 12.09 21.04
N PHE A 441 -17.85 11.64 20.06
CA PHE A 441 -17.38 10.76 19.00
C PHE A 441 -16.89 11.53 17.78
N LEU A 442 -15.82 11.05 17.16
CA LEU A 442 -15.38 11.56 15.87
C LEU A 442 -16.21 10.96 14.74
N GLU A 443 -16.71 11.82 13.87
CA GLU A 443 -17.60 11.47 12.79
C GLU A 443 -17.11 11.96 11.44
N TYR A 444 -17.55 11.29 10.38
CA TYR A 444 -17.38 11.80 9.03
C TYR A 444 -18.68 11.79 8.25
N ALA A 445 -18.79 12.78 7.37
CA ALA A 445 -19.67 12.76 6.22
C ALA A 445 -18.90 13.47 5.10
N CYS A 446 -18.86 12.87 3.91
CA CYS A 446 -18.21 13.44 2.76
C CYS A 446 -18.82 14.80 2.42
N ARG A 447 -17.96 15.81 2.30
CA ARG A 447 -18.34 17.20 1.98
C ARG A 447 -18.06 17.54 0.52
N SER A 448 -17.09 16.86 -0.09
CA SER A 448 -16.76 17.03 -1.50
C SER A 448 -17.72 16.23 -2.39
N ASP A 449 -18.26 16.85 -3.44
CA ASP A 449 -19.06 16.15 -4.46
C ASP A 449 -18.24 15.08 -5.22
N ALA A 450 -16.92 15.14 -5.08
CA ALA A 450 -15.93 14.25 -5.68
C ALA A 450 -15.04 13.59 -4.60
N GLY A 451 -15.54 13.42 -3.38
CA GLY A 451 -14.81 12.78 -2.28
C GLY A 451 -15.17 11.31 -2.08
N LEU A 452 -14.43 10.69 -1.17
CA LEU A 452 -14.68 9.34 -0.65
C LEU A 452 -15.89 9.33 0.27
N VAL A 453 -16.82 8.40 0.05
CA VAL A 453 -18.00 8.23 0.91
C VAL A 453 -17.59 7.79 2.32
N ASN A 454 -16.74 6.76 2.40
CA ASN A 454 -16.18 6.26 3.65
C ASN A 454 -14.79 6.86 3.87
N GLN A 455 -14.55 7.46 5.04
CA GLN A 455 -13.31 8.20 5.34
C GLN A 455 -12.44 7.51 6.42
N GLY A 456 -12.76 6.26 6.78
CA GLY A 456 -11.89 5.41 7.60
C GLY A 456 -10.87 4.63 6.76
N TRP A 457 -10.16 3.68 7.37
CA TRP A 457 -9.21 2.84 6.64
C TRP A 457 -9.87 1.88 5.66
N LYS A 458 -11.14 1.49 5.92
CA LYS A 458 -12.00 0.80 4.97
C LYS A 458 -12.80 1.84 4.17
N ASP A 459 -12.18 2.39 3.14
CA ASP A 459 -12.69 3.53 2.37
C ASP A 459 -13.50 3.15 1.10
N SER A 460 -13.79 1.87 0.87
CA SER A 460 -14.71 1.48 -0.22
C SER A 460 -16.16 1.83 0.13
N THR A 461 -16.96 2.24 -0.86
CA THR A 461 -18.37 2.66 -0.68
C THR A 461 -19.25 1.67 0.10
N ASP A 462 -18.98 0.37 -0.03
CA ASP A 462 -19.76 -0.71 0.52
C ASP A 462 -19.24 -1.27 1.85
N ALA A 463 -18.15 -0.71 2.38
CA ALA A 463 -17.44 -1.26 3.54
C ALA A 463 -18.25 -1.22 4.84
N ILE A 464 -19.04 -0.17 5.06
CA ILE A 464 -19.79 0.06 6.29
C ILE A 464 -21.26 -0.29 6.06
N THR A 465 -21.62 -1.49 6.51
CA THR A 465 -22.93 -2.10 6.24
C THR A 465 -23.54 -2.65 7.51
N HIS A 466 -24.85 -2.52 7.65
CA HIS A 466 -25.66 -3.24 8.64
C HIS A 466 -25.72 -4.74 8.31
N PRO A 467 -26.10 -5.60 9.28
CA PRO A 467 -26.12 -7.05 9.08
C PRO A 467 -27.02 -7.53 7.92
N ASP A 468 -28.09 -6.80 7.63
CA ASP A 468 -29.03 -7.07 6.53
C ASP A 468 -28.52 -6.62 5.15
N GLY A 469 -27.37 -5.93 5.11
CA GLY A 469 -26.75 -5.43 3.89
C GLY A 469 -27.12 -3.99 3.53
N THR A 470 -27.89 -3.26 4.33
CA THR A 470 -28.08 -1.82 4.09
C THR A 470 -26.80 -1.07 4.45
N LEU A 471 -26.44 -0.04 3.67
CA LEU A 471 -25.28 0.79 3.96
C LEU A 471 -25.58 1.73 5.13
N ALA A 472 -24.57 2.05 5.94
CA ALA A 472 -24.72 3.03 7.00
C ALA A 472 -24.91 4.44 6.44
N GLU A 473 -25.80 5.22 7.04
CA GLU A 473 -26.05 6.61 6.67
C GLU A 473 -25.08 7.53 7.41
N ALA A 474 -24.56 8.56 6.74
CA ALA A 474 -23.71 9.58 7.34
C ALA A 474 -24.51 10.58 8.20
N PRO A 475 -23.90 11.22 9.23
CA PRO A 475 -22.50 11.05 9.67
C PRO A 475 -22.24 9.70 10.35
N ILE A 476 -21.07 9.11 10.10
CA ILE A 476 -20.70 7.78 10.64
C ILE A 476 -19.58 7.93 11.67
N ALA A 477 -19.74 7.27 12.83
CA ALA A 477 -18.71 7.16 13.87
C ALA A 477 -18.14 5.73 13.89
N LEU A 478 -16.90 5.53 13.43
CA LEU A 478 -16.26 4.20 13.36
C LEU A 478 -15.59 3.82 14.70
N VAL A 479 -15.71 2.55 15.10
CA VAL A 479 -15.20 2.08 16.40
C VAL A 479 -13.68 2.22 16.54
N GLU A 480 -12.90 1.90 15.51
CA GLU A 480 -11.45 2.03 15.56
C GLU A 480 -11.01 3.49 15.68
N VAL A 481 -11.76 4.41 15.06
CA VAL A 481 -11.47 5.85 15.09
C VAL A 481 -11.70 6.39 16.49
N GLN A 482 -12.77 5.94 17.17
CA GLN A 482 -13.00 6.33 18.57
C GLN A 482 -11.88 5.80 19.47
N ALA A 483 -11.42 4.58 19.21
CA ALA A 483 -10.30 4.03 19.93
C ALA A 483 -8.98 4.81 19.66
N TYR A 484 -8.75 5.25 18.43
CA TYR A 484 -7.63 6.14 18.10
C TYR A 484 -7.77 7.50 18.78
N ALA A 485 -8.97 8.07 18.86
CA ALA A 485 -9.21 9.32 19.58
C ALA A 485 -8.94 9.17 21.08
N TYR A 486 -9.30 8.04 21.69
CA TYR A 486 -8.92 7.72 23.07
C TYR A 486 -7.38 7.65 23.21
N ALA A 487 -6.72 6.88 22.35
CA ALA A 487 -5.28 6.69 22.40
C ALA A 487 -4.51 7.99 22.11
N SER A 488 -5.02 8.84 21.23
CA SER A 488 -4.42 10.13 20.87
C SER A 488 -4.50 11.13 22.01
N ARG A 489 -5.60 11.17 22.77
CA ARG A 489 -5.70 12.03 23.98
C ARG A 489 -4.73 11.57 25.07
N ARG A 490 -4.63 10.25 25.31
CA ARG A 490 -3.62 9.66 26.21
C ARG A 490 -2.18 9.98 25.76
N ALA A 491 -1.93 9.93 24.45
CA ALA A 491 -0.66 10.27 23.84
C ALA A 491 -0.33 11.78 23.99
N ALA A 492 -1.30 12.65 23.71
CA ALA A 492 -1.18 14.09 23.89
C ALA A 492 -0.90 14.47 25.34
N ALA A 493 -1.52 13.79 26.31
CA ALA A 493 -1.25 14.02 27.72
C ALA A 493 0.23 13.75 28.09
N ARG A 494 0.82 12.65 27.58
CA ARG A 494 2.25 12.37 27.75
C ARG A 494 3.12 13.47 27.15
N VAL A 495 2.78 13.93 25.94
CA VAL A 495 3.50 15.01 25.26
C VAL A 495 3.40 16.33 26.01
N TYR A 496 2.21 16.74 26.46
CA TYR A 496 2.03 17.97 27.23
C TYR A 496 2.78 17.91 28.56
N ARG A 497 2.79 16.77 29.25
CA ARG A 497 3.58 16.57 30.46
C ARG A 497 5.08 16.76 30.20
N ALA A 498 5.59 16.20 29.10
CA ALA A 498 6.98 16.40 28.68
C ALA A 498 7.31 17.86 28.30
N LEU A 499 6.32 18.60 27.83
CA LEU A 499 6.41 20.04 27.55
C LEU A 499 6.23 20.93 28.80
N GLY A 500 5.95 20.33 29.97
CA GLY A 500 5.72 21.05 31.23
C GLY A 500 4.30 21.62 31.40
N ASP A 501 3.34 21.19 30.58
CA ASP A 501 1.94 21.63 30.59
C ASP A 501 1.05 20.60 31.29
N ALA A 502 1.17 20.50 32.61
CA ALA A 502 0.44 19.52 33.42
C ALA A 502 -1.08 19.69 33.34
N ALA A 503 -1.58 20.93 33.28
CA ALA A 503 -3.01 21.23 33.23
C ALA A 503 -3.66 20.68 31.94
N ARG A 504 -3.02 20.85 30.78
CA ARG A 504 -3.52 20.24 29.53
C ARG A 504 -3.38 18.73 29.55
N ALA A 505 -2.32 18.20 30.13
CA ALA A 505 -2.15 16.75 30.26
C ALA A 505 -3.30 16.11 31.04
N GLU A 506 -3.64 16.66 32.20
CA GLU A 506 -4.76 16.19 33.03
C GLU A 506 -6.11 16.33 32.31
N ALA A 507 -6.32 17.43 31.58
CA ALA A 507 -7.54 17.64 30.80
C ALA A 507 -7.73 16.58 29.70
N GLU A 508 -6.66 16.22 28.97
CA GLU A 508 -6.72 15.16 27.96
C GLU A 508 -6.90 13.77 28.59
N GLU A 509 -6.31 13.49 29.75
CA GLU A 509 -6.53 12.24 30.48
C GLU A 509 -8.00 12.08 30.92
N LEU A 510 -8.61 13.16 31.43
CA LEU A 510 -10.03 13.18 31.79
C LEU A 510 -10.94 12.97 30.58
N ARG A 511 -10.62 13.61 29.43
CA ARG A 511 -11.37 13.42 28.18
C ARG A 511 -11.22 11.99 27.65
N ALA A 512 -10.02 11.42 27.70
CA ALA A 512 -9.77 10.04 27.32
C ALA A 512 -10.58 9.06 28.19
N ALA A 513 -10.58 9.26 29.52
CA ALA A 513 -11.35 8.40 30.42
C ALA A 513 -12.86 8.41 30.10
N ARG A 514 -13.45 9.59 29.88
CA ARG A 514 -14.86 9.71 29.47
C ARG A 514 -15.14 9.05 28.12
N LEU A 515 -14.26 9.26 27.14
CA LEU A 515 -14.42 8.66 25.81
C LEU A 515 -14.35 7.13 25.87
N ARG A 516 -13.43 6.55 26.66
CA ARG A 516 -13.36 5.10 26.87
C ARG A 516 -14.70 4.53 27.36
N ASP A 517 -15.26 5.16 28.39
CA ASP A 517 -16.53 4.70 28.98
C ASP A 517 -17.71 4.90 28.00
N ALA A 518 -17.71 5.97 27.21
CA ALA A 518 -18.70 6.21 26.16
C ALA A 518 -18.62 5.19 25.01
N ILE A 519 -17.40 4.83 24.57
CA ILE A 519 -17.19 3.79 23.55
C ILE A 519 -17.78 2.47 24.03
N ASP A 520 -17.47 2.05 25.25
CA ASP A 520 -17.98 0.80 25.81
C ASP A 520 -19.51 0.77 25.86
N ALA A 521 -20.12 1.85 26.35
CA ALA A 521 -21.57 1.97 26.46
C ALA A 521 -22.29 1.98 25.09
N ALA A 522 -21.73 2.66 24.09
CA ALA A 522 -22.41 2.88 22.81
C ALA A 522 -22.17 1.78 21.77
N PHE A 523 -21.02 1.08 21.80
CA PHE A 523 -20.61 0.16 20.75
C PHE A 523 -20.63 -1.32 21.16
N TRP A 524 -20.58 -1.66 22.45
CA TRP A 524 -20.54 -3.07 22.88
C TRP A 524 -21.83 -3.81 22.48
N MET A 525 -21.66 -5.01 21.92
CA MET A 525 -22.75 -5.92 21.53
C MET A 525 -22.65 -7.21 22.34
N PRO A 526 -23.34 -7.33 23.49
CA PRO A 526 -23.21 -8.47 24.39
C PRO A 526 -23.52 -9.82 23.73
N SER A 527 -24.46 -9.87 22.78
CA SER A 527 -24.82 -11.10 22.06
C SER A 527 -23.73 -11.59 21.12
N GLU A 528 -22.89 -10.69 20.63
CA GLU A 528 -21.82 -11.00 19.68
C GLU A 528 -20.44 -11.07 20.35
N ASN A 529 -20.31 -10.67 21.61
CA ASN A 529 -19.02 -10.50 22.30
C ASN A 529 -18.03 -9.64 21.49
N ALA A 530 -18.55 -8.61 20.81
CA ALA A 530 -17.80 -7.72 19.94
C ALA A 530 -18.34 -6.29 20.04
N TYR A 531 -17.61 -5.35 19.44
CA TYR A 531 -18.09 -3.98 19.26
C TYR A 531 -18.67 -3.83 17.85
N ALA A 532 -19.76 -3.05 17.75
CA ALA A 532 -20.32 -2.65 16.47
C ALA A 532 -19.24 -1.94 15.62
N ILE A 533 -19.23 -2.14 14.30
CA ILE A 533 -18.23 -1.51 13.43
C ILE A 533 -18.35 0.02 13.46
N ALA A 534 -19.57 0.54 13.63
CA ALA A 534 -19.84 1.97 13.65
C ALA A 534 -21.15 2.31 14.39
N LEU A 535 -21.38 3.60 14.61
CA LEU A 535 -22.72 4.20 14.73
C LEU A 535 -23.07 4.92 13.42
N ASP A 536 -24.32 4.79 12.97
CA ASP A 536 -24.85 5.51 11.80
C ASP A 536 -25.30 6.94 12.17
N GLY A 537 -25.79 7.70 11.18
CA GLY A 537 -26.27 9.08 11.35
C GLY A 537 -27.49 9.24 12.27
N HIS A 538 -28.15 8.13 12.64
CA HIS A 538 -29.21 8.08 13.65
C HIS A 538 -28.69 7.57 15.01
N LYS A 539 -27.37 7.47 15.16
CA LYS A 539 -26.65 6.92 16.32
C LYS A 539 -27.01 5.48 16.66
N ARG A 540 -27.48 4.72 15.66
CA ARG A 540 -27.77 3.29 15.83
C ARG A 540 -26.50 2.50 15.56
N GLN A 541 -26.31 1.42 16.33
CA GLN A 541 -25.23 0.48 16.08
C GLN A 541 -25.34 -0.13 14.68
N VAL A 542 -24.29 0.05 13.88
CA VAL A 542 -24.03 -0.76 12.69
C VAL A 542 -23.50 -2.10 13.20
N ALA A 543 -24.41 -2.99 13.58
CA ALA A 543 -24.13 -4.20 14.36
C ALA A 543 -23.47 -5.35 13.58
N THR A 544 -22.66 -5.03 12.57
CA THR A 544 -21.94 -6.02 11.78
C THR A 544 -20.58 -6.30 12.41
N VAL A 545 -20.29 -7.59 12.65
CA VAL A 545 -19.00 -8.00 13.19
C VAL A 545 -17.91 -7.91 12.11
N ALA A 546 -16.84 -7.18 12.43
CA ALA A 546 -15.74 -6.87 11.52
C ALA A 546 -14.40 -6.75 12.26
N SER A 547 -13.30 -6.79 11.51
CA SER A 547 -11.94 -6.71 12.06
C SER A 547 -11.63 -5.39 12.77
N ASN A 548 -12.32 -4.29 12.43
CA ASN A 548 -12.13 -2.95 13.00
C ASN A 548 -12.09 -2.94 14.53
N ALA A 549 -12.97 -3.72 15.16
CA ALA A 549 -13.06 -3.80 16.62
C ALA A 549 -11.73 -4.27 17.25
N GLY A 550 -10.93 -5.07 16.54
CA GLY A 550 -9.62 -5.50 17.02
C GLY A 550 -8.59 -4.37 17.12
N HIS A 551 -8.74 -3.27 16.36
CA HIS A 551 -7.91 -2.08 16.53
C HIS A 551 -8.20 -1.36 17.86
N ALA A 552 -9.40 -1.51 18.42
CA ALA A 552 -9.73 -0.98 19.74
C ALA A 552 -8.98 -1.71 20.87
N LEU A 553 -8.58 -2.97 20.65
CA LEU A 553 -7.65 -3.66 21.54
C LEU A 553 -6.27 -3.00 21.48
N TRP A 554 -5.72 -2.81 20.27
CA TRP A 554 -4.41 -2.17 20.12
C TRP A 554 -4.37 -0.79 20.79
N ALA A 555 -5.37 0.04 20.56
CA ALA A 555 -5.49 1.37 21.15
C ALA A 555 -5.68 1.36 22.68
N GLY A 556 -6.14 0.23 23.25
CA GLY A 556 -6.37 0.09 24.70
C GLY A 556 -7.66 0.76 25.19
N ALA A 557 -8.64 0.93 24.31
CA ALA A 557 -9.91 1.60 24.62
C ALA A 557 -10.98 0.65 25.21
N VAL A 558 -10.69 -0.66 25.28
CA VAL A 558 -11.65 -1.69 25.65
C VAL A 558 -11.42 -2.13 27.12
N PRO A 559 -12.47 -2.28 27.95
CA PRO A 559 -12.32 -2.87 29.27
C PRO A 559 -11.77 -4.31 29.19
N HIS A 560 -10.94 -4.72 30.15
CA HIS A 560 -10.22 -6.00 30.05
C HIS A 560 -11.12 -7.21 29.82
N ALA A 561 -12.23 -7.32 30.55
CA ALA A 561 -13.18 -8.43 30.42
C ALA A 561 -13.77 -8.52 29.00
N HIS A 562 -14.16 -7.38 28.42
CA HIS A 562 -14.64 -7.32 27.04
C HIS A 562 -13.51 -7.61 26.03
N GLY A 563 -12.29 -7.16 26.32
CA GLY A 563 -11.15 -7.38 25.45
C GLY A 563 -10.75 -8.85 25.33
N GLU A 564 -10.82 -9.62 26.42
CA GLU A 564 -10.60 -11.08 26.37
C GLU A 564 -11.69 -11.79 25.56
N LEU A 565 -12.96 -11.40 25.73
CA LEU A 565 -14.09 -11.95 24.98
C LEU A 565 -13.95 -11.64 23.49
N MET A 566 -13.66 -10.38 23.16
CA MET A 566 -13.50 -9.93 21.78
C MET A 566 -12.30 -10.58 21.10
N ALA A 567 -11.19 -10.79 21.81
CA ALA A 567 -10.04 -11.48 21.25
C ALA A 567 -10.37 -12.92 20.82
N ARG A 568 -11.13 -13.65 21.65
CA ARG A 568 -11.64 -14.99 21.26
C ARG A 568 -12.63 -14.90 20.10
N ARG A 569 -13.53 -13.91 20.12
CA ARG A 569 -14.54 -13.70 19.06
C ARG A 569 -13.92 -13.45 17.69
N LEU A 570 -12.83 -12.68 17.63
CA LEU A 570 -12.09 -12.40 16.39
C LEU A 570 -11.43 -13.64 15.78
N MET A 571 -11.18 -14.67 16.59
CA MET A 571 -10.57 -15.94 16.18
C MET A 571 -11.59 -17.02 15.80
N GLU A 572 -12.91 -16.72 15.85
CA GLU A 572 -13.94 -17.63 15.37
C GLU A 572 -13.88 -17.79 13.83
N GLU A 573 -14.35 -18.94 13.33
CA GLU A 573 -14.22 -19.37 11.93
C GLU A 573 -14.82 -18.37 10.91
N ASP A 574 -15.87 -17.64 11.30
CA ASP A 574 -16.52 -16.64 10.45
C ASP A 574 -15.62 -15.41 10.18
N LEU A 575 -14.62 -15.17 11.02
CA LEU A 575 -13.62 -14.13 10.85
C LEU A 575 -12.24 -14.70 10.54
N PHE A 576 -11.74 -15.63 11.34
CA PHE A 576 -10.42 -16.23 11.15
C PHE A 576 -10.42 -17.28 10.03
N SER A 577 -9.75 -16.97 8.93
CA SER A 577 -9.68 -17.83 7.74
C SER A 577 -8.72 -19.01 7.87
N GLY A 578 -7.93 -19.06 8.94
CA GLY A 578 -6.73 -19.88 9.03
C GLY A 578 -5.51 -19.25 8.34
N PHE A 579 -5.65 -18.20 7.53
CA PHE A 579 -4.52 -17.39 7.04
C PHE A 579 -4.45 -16.00 7.67
N GLY A 580 -5.49 -15.61 8.39
CA GLY A 580 -5.66 -14.32 9.05
C GLY A 580 -7.14 -14.00 9.25
N ILE A 581 -7.42 -12.95 10.00
CA ILE A 581 -8.74 -12.41 10.29
C ILE A 581 -9.22 -11.61 9.07
N ARG A 582 -10.43 -11.95 8.61
CA ARG A 582 -11.12 -11.29 7.51
C ARG A 582 -11.64 -9.93 7.95
N THR A 583 -11.75 -9.03 6.98
CA THR A 583 -12.32 -7.69 7.19
C THR A 583 -13.78 -7.71 7.60
N LEU A 584 -14.55 -8.74 7.20
CA LEU A 584 -15.97 -8.86 7.49
C LEU A 584 -16.31 -10.30 7.85
N SER A 585 -17.18 -10.50 8.85
CA SER A 585 -17.70 -11.83 9.21
C SER A 585 -18.40 -12.48 8.02
N THR A 586 -18.20 -13.77 7.82
CA THR A 586 -18.91 -14.57 6.81
C THR A 586 -20.43 -14.65 7.05
N ARG A 587 -20.91 -14.23 8.22
CA ARG A 587 -22.34 -14.18 8.57
C ARG A 587 -23.03 -12.90 8.06
N ALA A 588 -22.27 -11.88 7.63
CA ALA A 588 -22.83 -10.63 7.15
C ALA A 588 -23.39 -10.77 5.71
N ALA A 589 -24.51 -10.11 5.41
CA ALA A 589 -25.16 -10.22 4.10
C ALA A 589 -24.27 -9.78 2.92
N ARG A 590 -23.36 -8.81 3.14
CA ARG A 590 -22.40 -8.34 2.12
C ARG A 590 -21.07 -9.07 2.10
N TYR A 591 -20.89 -10.13 2.89
CA TYR A 591 -19.66 -10.88 2.88
C TYR A 591 -19.29 -11.33 1.47
N ASN A 592 -18.09 -10.97 1.05
CA ASN A 592 -17.51 -11.35 -0.22
C ASN A 592 -16.00 -11.61 -0.02
N PRO A 593 -15.53 -12.88 -0.12
CA PRO A 593 -14.11 -13.20 0.06
C PRO A 593 -13.19 -12.55 -0.97
N THR A 594 -13.73 -12.04 -2.08
CA THR A 594 -12.99 -11.30 -3.10
C THR A 594 -13.35 -9.82 -3.14
N GLY A 595 -14.14 -9.31 -2.19
CA GLY A 595 -14.47 -7.89 -2.09
C GLY A 595 -13.43 -7.13 -1.27
N TYR A 596 -12.99 -5.97 -1.76
CA TYR A 596 -11.82 -5.23 -1.24
C TYR A 596 -11.83 -5.02 0.29
N HIS A 597 -12.96 -4.61 0.87
CA HIS A 597 -13.16 -4.51 2.34
C HIS A 597 -14.30 -5.39 2.88
N LEU A 598 -14.76 -6.36 2.10
CA LEU A 598 -15.96 -7.16 2.39
C LEU A 598 -15.66 -8.59 2.84
N GLY A 599 -14.43 -8.90 3.21
CA GLY A 599 -14.05 -10.26 3.61
C GLY A 599 -12.62 -10.64 3.30
N THR A 600 -11.84 -9.83 2.58
CA THR A 600 -10.40 -10.03 2.36
C THR A 600 -9.59 -9.94 3.65
N VAL A 601 -8.34 -10.41 3.60
CA VAL A 601 -7.39 -10.37 4.72
C VAL A 601 -6.29 -9.37 4.44
N TRP A 602 -6.04 -8.47 5.39
CA TRP A 602 -5.07 -7.38 5.28
C TRP A 602 -3.96 -7.53 6.32
N PRO A 603 -2.66 -7.54 5.92
CA PRO A 603 -1.57 -7.77 6.87
C PRO A 603 -1.47 -6.73 7.99
N HIS A 604 -1.73 -5.45 7.68
CA HIS A 604 -1.61 -4.36 8.68
C HIS A 604 -2.70 -4.43 9.74
N ASP A 605 -3.95 -4.70 9.34
CA ASP A 605 -5.10 -4.92 10.21
C ASP A 605 -4.78 -6.06 11.20
N ASN A 606 -4.32 -7.20 10.67
CA ASN A 606 -3.96 -8.35 11.48
C ASN A 606 -2.74 -8.11 12.39
N ALA A 607 -1.78 -7.28 11.99
CA ALA A 607 -0.65 -6.90 12.84
C ALA A 607 -1.08 -6.03 14.03
N LEU A 608 -2.02 -5.09 13.81
CA LEU A 608 -2.60 -4.29 14.90
C LEU A 608 -3.44 -5.18 15.83
N ILE A 609 -4.22 -6.11 15.29
CA ILE A 609 -4.97 -7.09 16.11
C ILE A 609 -4.03 -7.95 16.96
N ALA A 610 -2.92 -8.45 16.40
CA ALA A 610 -1.94 -9.24 17.14
C ALA A 610 -1.31 -8.45 18.31
N LEU A 611 -0.98 -7.17 18.10
CA LEU A 611 -0.58 -6.27 19.20
C LEU A 611 -1.69 -6.10 20.23
N GLY A 612 -2.94 -5.97 19.77
CA GLY A 612 -4.13 -5.97 20.61
C GLY A 612 -4.20 -7.20 21.52
N PHE A 613 -4.06 -8.40 20.96
CA PHE A 613 -4.03 -9.65 21.74
C PHE A 613 -2.92 -9.65 22.79
N LYS A 614 -1.72 -9.18 22.44
CA LYS A 614 -0.62 -8.98 23.39
C LYS A 614 -0.95 -7.97 24.49
N ARG A 615 -1.81 -6.96 24.24
CA ARG A 615 -2.22 -6.00 25.28
C ARG A 615 -3.13 -6.65 26.33
N TYR A 616 -4.02 -7.54 25.91
CA TYR A 616 -5.03 -8.21 26.77
C TYR A 616 -4.63 -9.62 27.23
N ARG A 617 -3.32 -9.91 27.28
CA ARG A 617 -2.80 -11.20 27.77
C ARG A 617 -3.36 -12.42 27.02
N GLN A 618 -3.59 -12.26 25.72
CA GLN A 618 -4.03 -13.32 24.81
C GLN A 618 -2.86 -13.80 23.93
N GLU A 619 -1.71 -14.08 24.56
CA GLU A 619 -0.50 -14.55 23.86
C GLU A 619 -0.76 -15.77 22.98
N PRO A 620 -1.54 -16.81 23.38
CA PRO A 620 -1.82 -17.95 22.51
C PRO A 620 -2.50 -17.54 21.19
N LEU A 621 -3.47 -16.63 21.25
CA LEU A 621 -4.18 -16.14 20.06
C LEU A 621 -3.26 -15.28 19.18
N ALA A 622 -2.38 -14.47 19.79
CA ALA A 622 -1.38 -13.71 19.06
C ALA A 622 -0.41 -14.64 18.31
N LEU A 623 0.09 -15.69 18.96
CA LEU A 623 0.97 -16.68 18.32
C LEU A 623 0.28 -17.41 17.17
N GLU A 624 -0.99 -17.77 17.33
CA GLU A 624 -1.78 -18.43 16.28
C GLU A 624 -1.94 -17.52 15.06
N LEU A 625 -2.34 -16.26 15.27
CA LEU A 625 -2.51 -15.29 14.19
C LEU A 625 -1.19 -14.99 13.47
N ILE A 626 -0.11 -14.74 14.21
CA ILE A 626 1.21 -14.46 13.65
C ILE A 626 1.72 -15.68 12.86
N THR A 627 1.48 -16.89 13.35
CA THR A 627 1.84 -18.13 12.65
C THR A 627 1.04 -18.29 11.36
N ALA A 628 -0.26 -18.00 11.37
CA ALA A 628 -1.10 -18.04 10.18
C ALA A 628 -0.62 -17.07 9.09
N LEU A 629 -0.23 -15.85 9.46
CA LEU A 629 0.36 -14.88 8.53
C LEU A 629 1.73 -15.32 8.03
N PHE A 630 2.58 -15.86 8.90
CA PHE A 630 3.89 -16.42 8.52
C PHE A 630 3.74 -17.54 7.49
N GLU A 631 2.77 -18.44 7.68
CA GLU A 631 2.45 -19.51 6.73
C GLU A 631 1.87 -18.96 5.42
N ALA A 632 0.98 -17.97 5.48
CA ALA A 632 0.44 -17.32 4.29
C ALA A 632 1.54 -16.68 3.42
N ALA A 633 2.52 -16.02 4.05
CA ALA A 633 3.63 -15.35 3.37
C ALA A 633 4.45 -16.28 2.45
N GLN A 634 4.51 -17.57 2.79
CA GLN A 634 5.28 -18.58 2.05
C GLN A 634 4.70 -18.87 0.66
N HIS A 635 3.43 -18.54 0.44
CA HIS A 635 2.74 -18.79 -0.82
C HIS A 635 2.81 -17.63 -1.81
N PHE A 636 3.31 -16.46 -1.40
CA PHE A 636 3.43 -15.30 -2.28
C PHE A 636 4.80 -15.26 -2.97
N PRO A 637 4.87 -14.93 -4.27
CA PRO A 637 6.12 -14.84 -5.00
C PRO A 637 7.17 -13.97 -4.30
N GLY A 638 8.38 -14.50 -4.16
CA GLY A 638 9.49 -13.80 -3.49
C GLY A 638 9.24 -13.47 -2.02
N TYR A 639 8.28 -14.15 -1.36
CA TYR A 639 7.86 -13.89 0.02
C TYR A 639 7.34 -12.47 0.25
N ARG A 640 6.88 -11.80 -0.82
CA ARG A 640 6.31 -10.46 -0.76
C ARG A 640 4.82 -10.55 -0.41
N MET A 641 4.49 -10.28 0.84
CA MET A 641 3.09 -10.17 1.25
C MET A 641 2.44 -8.96 0.53
N PRO A 642 1.34 -9.15 -0.21
CA PRO A 642 0.65 -8.05 -0.88
C PRO A 642 -0.11 -7.16 0.10
N GLU A 643 -0.65 -6.05 -0.41
CA GLU A 643 -1.61 -5.19 0.29
C GLU A 643 -2.75 -5.97 0.98
N LEU A 644 -3.33 -6.94 0.25
CA LEU A 644 -4.39 -7.82 0.72
C LEU A 644 -4.41 -9.13 -0.09
N PHE A 645 -5.09 -10.14 0.46
CA PHE A 645 -5.45 -11.36 -0.27
C PHE A 645 -6.90 -11.79 0.02
N CYS A 646 -7.45 -12.67 -0.82
CA CYS A 646 -8.85 -13.07 -0.73
C CYS A 646 -9.12 -13.87 0.56
N GLY A 647 -10.28 -13.64 1.16
CA GLY A 647 -10.69 -14.21 2.45
C GLY A 647 -11.23 -15.63 2.40
N PHE A 648 -10.77 -16.46 1.48
CA PHE A 648 -11.20 -17.86 1.48
C PHE A 648 -10.58 -18.62 2.66
N ALA A 649 -11.34 -19.56 3.22
CA ALA A 649 -10.85 -20.38 4.32
C ALA A 649 -9.71 -21.30 3.86
N ARG A 650 -8.71 -21.51 4.74
CA ARG A 650 -7.64 -22.49 4.55
C ARG A 650 -8.19 -23.89 4.30
N SER A 651 -9.28 -24.26 4.98
CA SER A 651 -9.97 -25.55 4.79
C SER A 651 -10.52 -25.76 3.38
N ALA A 652 -10.78 -24.68 2.62
CA ALA A 652 -11.34 -24.77 1.28
C ALA A 652 -10.28 -24.98 0.19
N PHE A 653 -9.11 -24.32 0.27
CA PHE A 653 -8.11 -24.32 -0.80
C PHE A 653 -6.69 -24.72 -0.38
N GLY A 654 -6.39 -24.79 0.92
CA GLY A 654 -5.06 -25.11 1.44
C GLY A 654 -3.98 -24.03 1.23
N VAL A 655 -4.25 -23.01 0.43
CA VAL A 655 -3.33 -21.88 0.13
C VAL A 655 -4.10 -20.55 0.13
N PRO A 656 -3.46 -19.41 0.45
CA PRO A 656 -4.10 -18.11 0.35
C PRO A 656 -4.35 -17.75 -1.12
N VAL A 657 -5.58 -17.33 -1.43
CA VAL A 657 -5.97 -16.98 -2.80
C VAL A 657 -5.57 -15.53 -3.08
N ARG A 658 -4.77 -15.31 -4.14
CA ARG A 658 -4.26 -13.99 -4.52
C ARG A 658 -5.36 -13.05 -5.00
N TYR A 659 -5.36 -11.81 -4.51
CA TYR A 659 -6.24 -10.73 -4.99
C TYR A 659 -5.70 -10.15 -6.32
N PRO A 660 -6.56 -9.91 -7.34
CA PRO A 660 -6.11 -9.66 -8.71
C PRO A 660 -5.38 -8.32 -8.93
N VAL A 661 -5.72 -7.30 -8.14
CA VAL A 661 -5.22 -5.91 -8.34
C VAL A 661 -4.49 -5.34 -7.13
N ALA A 662 -4.09 -6.19 -6.17
CA ALA A 662 -3.42 -5.74 -4.95
C ALA A 662 -2.08 -5.08 -5.24
N CYS A 663 -1.77 -4.00 -4.52
CA CYS A 663 -0.42 -3.42 -4.58
C CYS A 663 0.60 -4.40 -4.00
N SER A 664 1.74 -4.54 -4.70
CA SER A 664 2.80 -5.47 -4.31
C SER A 664 4.16 -4.95 -4.84
N PRO A 665 4.84 -4.05 -4.11
CA PRO A 665 4.72 -3.87 -2.66
C PRO A 665 3.68 -2.84 -2.22
N GLN A 666 3.33 -2.93 -0.94
CA GLN A 666 2.54 -1.96 -0.20
C GLN A 666 3.19 -1.70 1.18
N ALA A 667 3.19 -0.43 1.62
CA ALA A 667 3.92 0.08 2.76
C ALA A 667 3.50 -0.52 4.12
N TRP A 668 2.23 -0.40 4.50
CA TRP A 668 1.77 -0.93 5.79
C TRP A 668 1.85 -2.46 5.85
N ALA A 669 1.74 -3.16 4.71
CA ALA A 669 1.83 -4.61 4.63
C ALA A 669 3.27 -5.07 4.84
N ALA A 670 4.24 -4.37 4.24
CA ALA A 670 5.65 -4.59 4.49
C ALA A 670 6.02 -4.26 5.95
N ALA A 671 5.58 -3.11 6.47
CA ALA A 671 5.89 -2.70 7.85
C ALA A 671 5.25 -3.61 8.91
N SER A 672 4.18 -4.34 8.58
CA SER A 672 3.52 -5.30 9.48
C SER A 672 4.49 -6.31 10.07
N TRP A 673 5.47 -6.79 9.31
CA TRP A 673 6.46 -7.77 9.78
C TRP A 673 7.35 -7.25 10.91
N ALA A 674 7.66 -5.96 10.90
CA ALA A 674 8.38 -5.30 11.99
C ALA A 674 7.56 -5.37 13.28
N THR A 675 6.28 -5.05 13.20
CA THR A 675 5.39 -5.06 14.37
C THR A 675 5.04 -6.45 14.85
N LEU A 676 4.78 -7.40 13.94
CA LEU A 676 4.56 -8.80 14.30
C LEU A 676 5.76 -9.32 15.10
N LEU A 677 6.99 -9.04 14.65
CA LEU A 677 8.19 -9.40 15.42
C LEU A 677 8.25 -8.67 16.77
N ALA A 678 8.08 -7.35 16.81
CA ALA A 678 8.08 -6.60 18.06
C ALA A 678 7.05 -7.11 19.08
N SER A 679 5.89 -7.59 18.62
CA SER A 679 4.85 -8.20 19.44
C SER A 679 5.28 -9.52 20.09
N LEU A 680 6.05 -10.35 19.37
CA LEU A 680 6.64 -11.58 19.88
C LEU A 680 7.72 -11.25 20.91
N LEU A 681 8.52 -10.22 20.64
CA LEU A 681 9.65 -9.81 21.47
C LEU A 681 9.24 -9.01 22.70
N GLY A 682 8.04 -8.41 22.71
CA GLY A 682 7.57 -7.60 23.84
C GLY A 682 8.25 -6.24 23.95
N LEU A 683 8.72 -5.64 22.85
CA LEU A 683 9.53 -4.42 22.89
C LEU A 683 8.70 -3.17 23.20
N SER A 684 9.06 -2.44 24.26
CA SER A 684 8.45 -1.15 24.59
C SER A 684 9.52 -0.13 25.05
N PRO A 685 10.10 0.65 24.11
CA PRO A 685 11.14 1.63 24.42
C PRO A 685 10.56 2.89 25.08
N ASN A 686 11.23 3.41 26.11
CA ASN A 686 10.90 4.66 26.82
C ASN A 686 12.19 5.48 27.00
N ALA A 687 12.54 6.22 25.96
CA ALA A 687 13.71 7.08 25.91
C ALA A 687 13.72 8.19 26.97
N PRO A 688 12.61 8.90 27.27
CA PRO A 688 12.59 9.86 28.37
C PRO A 688 12.97 9.27 29.73
N GLY A 689 12.61 8.00 29.97
CA GLY A 689 12.96 7.27 31.19
C GLY A 689 14.27 6.46 31.10
N SER A 690 15.04 6.61 30.02
CA SER A 690 16.22 5.78 29.70
C SER A 690 15.92 4.27 29.86
N GLU A 691 14.74 3.79 29.46
CA GLU A 691 14.25 2.44 29.77
C GLU A 691 13.81 1.67 28.54
N LEU A 692 14.22 0.42 28.40
CA LEU A 692 13.60 -0.55 27.51
C LEU A 692 12.81 -1.55 28.34
N ARG A 693 11.48 -1.55 28.20
CA ARG A 693 10.62 -2.56 28.81
C ARG A 693 10.45 -3.74 27.87
N ILE A 694 10.61 -4.94 28.42
CA ILE A 694 10.36 -6.22 27.76
C ILE A 694 9.09 -6.81 28.38
N VAL A 695 8.01 -6.82 27.60
CA VAL A 695 6.67 -7.16 28.05
C VAL A 695 6.30 -8.57 27.58
N ARG A 696 6.32 -9.53 28.51
CA ARG A 696 5.92 -10.94 28.29
C ARG A 696 6.39 -11.48 26.92
N PRO A 697 7.70 -11.60 26.66
CA PRO A 697 8.21 -12.08 25.38
C PRO A 697 7.73 -13.51 25.15
N THR A 698 7.33 -13.83 23.92
CA THR A 698 6.77 -15.15 23.58
C THR A 698 7.10 -15.50 22.14
N LEU A 699 8.05 -16.41 21.94
CA LEU A 699 8.41 -16.94 20.62
C LEU A 699 7.54 -18.15 20.25
N PRO A 700 7.09 -18.25 18.97
CA PRO A 700 6.38 -19.42 18.45
C PRO A 700 7.32 -20.61 18.25
N ARG A 701 6.74 -21.80 18.05
CA ARG A 701 7.50 -23.06 17.89
C ARG A 701 8.46 -23.07 16.69
N TRP A 702 8.13 -22.34 15.63
CA TRP A 702 8.97 -22.24 14.42
C TRP A 702 10.12 -21.21 14.55
N LEU A 703 10.22 -20.51 15.68
CA LEU A 703 11.23 -19.48 15.95
C LEU A 703 11.96 -19.78 17.27
N HIS A 704 13.10 -20.46 17.19
CA HIS A 704 13.86 -20.92 18.36
C HIS A 704 14.67 -19.81 19.02
N TRP A 705 15.23 -18.88 18.23
CA TRP A 705 15.96 -17.73 18.76
C TRP A 705 15.82 -16.51 17.85
N VAL A 706 15.95 -15.34 18.45
CA VAL A 706 16.01 -14.03 17.76
C VAL A 706 17.14 -13.21 18.37
N GLU A 707 17.99 -12.63 17.54
CA GLU A 707 19.02 -11.68 17.94
C GLU A 707 18.65 -10.29 17.40
N VAL A 708 18.63 -9.30 18.30
CA VAL A 708 18.37 -7.90 17.99
C VAL A 708 19.62 -7.11 18.34
N LYS A 709 20.17 -6.36 17.38
CA LYS A 709 21.41 -5.59 17.52
C LYS A 709 21.17 -4.11 17.29
N ARG A 710 21.78 -3.28 18.16
CA ARG A 710 21.73 -1.82 18.11
C ARG A 710 20.30 -1.29 18.18
N LEU A 711 19.46 -1.86 19.05
CA LEU A 711 18.15 -1.31 19.33
C LEU A 711 18.31 0.00 20.09
N SER A 712 17.96 1.12 19.45
CA SER A 712 18.09 2.44 20.06
C SER A 712 16.94 2.74 21.02
N VAL A 713 17.29 3.29 22.19
CA VAL A 713 16.36 3.87 23.15
C VAL A 713 16.93 5.23 23.56
N GLY A 714 16.44 6.28 22.93
CA GLY A 714 17.02 7.62 23.08
C GLY A 714 18.47 7.65 22.64
N ARG A 715 19.39 7.95 23.56
CA ARG A 715 20.84 7.95 23.34
C ARG A 715 21.52 6.63 23.70
N GLY A 716 20.78 5.67 24.24
CA GLY A 716 21.27 4.34 24.55
C GLY A 716 21.02 3.34 23.42
N GLU A 717 21.80 2.27 23.40
CA GLU A 717 21.62 1.12 22.51
C GLU A 717 21.68 -0.19 23.30
N VAL A 718 20.85 -1.16 22.90
CA VAL A 718 20.79 -2.48 23.52
C VAL A 718 20.91 -3.57 22.45
N ASP A 719 21.71 -4.60 22.74
CA ASP A 719 21.75 -5.86 22.02
C ASP A 719 21.02 -6.93 22.86
N LEU A 720 20.06 -7.64 22.28
CA LEU A 720 19.22 -8.62 22.96
C LEU A 720 19.27 -9.96 22.23
N ARG A 721 19.23 -11.05 22.99
CA ARG A 721 19.04 -12.40 22.47
C ARG A 721 17.85 -13.06 23.14
N TYR A 722 16.89 -13.47 22.34
CA TYR A 722 15.72 -14.23 22.76
C TYR A 722 15.94 -15.70 22.43
N GLN A 723 15.63 -16.57 23.36
CA GLN A 723 15.76 -18.02 23.20
C GLN A 723 14.49 -18.69 23.72
N ARG A 724 13.84 -19.49 22.88
CA ARG A 724 12.72 -20.32 23.30
C ARG A 724 13.24 -21.48 24.15
N VAL A 725 12.65 -21.67 25.32
CA VAL A 725 12.92 -22.77 26.27
C VAL A 725 11.59 -23.40 26.64
N GLU A 726 11.35 -24.60 26.14
CA GLU A 726 10.04 -25.28 26.24
C GLU A 726 8.90 -24.38 25.75
N GLU A 727 8.00 -23.95 26.65
CA GLU A 727 6.89 -23.04 26.34
C GLU A 727 7.18 -21.57 26.67
N HIS A 728 8.35 -21.26 27.25
CA HIS A 728 8.76 -19.92 27.66
C HIS A 728 9.79 -19.30 26.70
N THR A 729 10.02 -17.99 26.85
CA THR A 729 11.08 -17.26 26.13
C THR A 729 12.01 -16.60 27.13
N ALA A 730 13.26 -17.07 27.16
CA ALA A 730 14.34 -16.42 27.89
C ALA A 730 14.88 -15.24 27.08
N VAL A 731 15.28 -14.17 27.77
CA VAL A 731 15.87 -12.98 27.15
C VAL A 731 17.19 -12.69 27.85
N ASP A 732 18.26 -12.64 27.05
CA ASP A 732 19.59 -12.27 27.47
C ASP A 732 19.93 -10.87 26.94
N VAL A 733 20.48 -10.03 27.80
CA VAL A 733 20.93 -8.68 27.44
C VAL A 733 22.41 -8.75 27.10
N ALA A 734 22.71 -8.96 25.83
CA ALA A 734 24.06 -9.24 25.36
C ALA A 734 25.00 -8.03 25.47
N ALA A 735 24.48 -6.83 25.25
CA ALA A 735 25.22 -5.58 25.44
C ALA A 735 24.29 -4.40 25.70
N MET A 736 24.78 -3.42 26.47
CA MET A 736 24.13 -2.12 26.67
C MET A 736 25.18 -1.03 26.49
N ARG A 737 24.82 0.03 25.79
CA ARG A 737 25.69 1.18 25.49
C ARG A 737 24.94 2.46 25.79
N GLY A 738 25.60 3.43 26.42
CA GLY A 738 24.94 4.66 26.88
C GLY A 738 24.08 4.43 28.13
N ASP A 739 23.29 5.45 28.48
CA ASP A 739 22.38 5.41 29.63
C ASP A 739 21.05 4.78 29.19
N VAL A 740 20.90 3.49 29.46
CA VAL A 740 19.67 2.73 29.26
C VAL A 740 19.57 1.64 30.33
N LYS A 741 18.37 1.32 30.79
CA LYS A 741 18.07 0.14 31.62
C LYS A 741 17.12 -0.79 30.89
N VAL A 742 17.24 -2.09 31.08
CA VAL A 742 16.30 -3.08 30.56
C VAL A 742 15.48 -3.63 31.72
N THR A 743 14.16 -3.58 31.62
CA THR A 743 13.25 -4.08 32.65
C THR A 743 12.24 -5.07 32.08
N PHE A 744 11.92 -6.09 32.86
CA PHE A 744 10.93 -7.10 32.50
C PHE A 744 9.64 -6.79 33.23
N VAL A 745 8.54 -6.65 32.49
CA VAL A 745 7.26 -6.22 33.07
C VAL A 745 6.09 -7.04 32.54
N ASP A 746 5.03 -7.07 33.34
CA ASP A 746 3.82 -7.82 33.04
C ASP A 746 2.74 -7.01 32.33
N THR A 747 2.92 -5.71 32.08
CA THR A 747 1.91 -4.86 31.44
C THR A 747 2.54 -3.90 30.44
N TRP A 748 1.76 -3.53 29.42
CA TRP A 748 2.17 -2.55 28.41
C TRP A 748 1.91 -1.10 28.84
N GLU A 749 1.08 -0.86 29.86
CA GLU A 749 0.78 0.48 30.38
C GLU A 749 1.70 0.84 31.56
N GLU A 750 2.09 2.11 31.66
CA GLU A 750 2.96 2.58 32.74
C GLU A 750 2.20 2.94 34.03
N ASP A 751 0.87 3.13 33.95
CA ASP A 751 0.10 3.83 34.97
C ASP A 751 -0.67 2.92 35.94
N GLY A 752 -0.42 1.60 35.92
CA GLY A 752 -0.97 0.67 36.93
C GLY A 752 -2.51 0.53 36.95
N THR A 753 -3.20 0.92 35.88
CA THR A 753 -4.67 0.83 35.69
C THR A 753 -5.21 -0.61 35.55
N TYR A 754 -4.34 -1.62 35.58
CA TYR A 754 -4.71 -3.02 35.47
C TYR A 754 -5.02 -3.64 36.84
N PRO A 755 -6.07 -4.48 36.96
CA PRO A 755 -6.19 -5.36 38.12
C PRO A 755 -4.95 -6.27 38.19
N SER A 756 -4.32 -6.35 39.37
CA SER A 756 -3.28 -7.34 39.63
C SER A 756 -3.88 -8.73 39.41
N ASN A 757 -3.25 -9.55 38.57
CA ASN A 757 -3.69 -10.93 38.40
C ASN A 757 -3.31 -11.70 39.67
N PRO A 758 -4.25 -12.27 40.45
CA PRO A 758 -3.92 -13.00 41.68
C PRO A 758 -3.27 -14.37 41.41
N SER A 759 -3.08 -14.77 40.16
CA SER A 759 -2.56 -16.08 39.77
C SER A 759 -1.21 -16.02 39.06
N ASN A 760 -0.18 -15.49 39.72
CA ASN A 760 1.21 -15.84 39.39
C ASN A 760 2.06 -15.79 40.69
N PRO A 761 2.51 -16.95 41.23
CA PRO A 761 3.58 -16.97 42.23
C PRO A 761 4.96 -16.63 41.63
#